data_AF-A0A6C2UD06-F1
#
_entry.id   AF-A0A6C2UD06-F1
#
_cell.length_a   1.000
_cell.length_b   1.000
_cell.length_c   1.000
_cell.angle_alpha   90.00
_cell.angle_beta   90.00
_cell.angle_gamma   90.00
#
_symmetry.space_group_name_H-M   'P 1'
#
loop_
_entity.id
_entity.type
_entity.pdbx_description
1 polymer ?
#
loop_
_entity_poly.entity_id
_entity_poly.type
_entity_poly.pdbx_seq_one_letter_code
_entity_poly.pdbx_strand_id
1 'polypeptide(L)'
;MKFRDLVLGTAMLVVGFCAHAAEFSFTAIEDTFVQKNKPTENFGGVTPLLLKQYGNTFERTPFLKFDLTALGSATNVVSARLRLYTEALSDDGAGRVDAWAVDNSWSASTITWSNTPPLGSLISTGWLAATGWFEVDVTPYITNAGIVSIVVTTPVGGTPSKFTSTEGASNHPVLVVNTGVVSTTNRPPEFSADPITAPDAARNADYSATLAGYASDPDFDELTFWKSGGNDWLQVAADGALSGTPTSADLDLNTFDISVHDGQGGTNTTVLRITVVNTPPEFQLDYGAFFSDPATLGSPYSGSIAGMAADANSDVLTYTKTTGSDWLILAANGTLSGTPSVANLGPHEFTVTVEDGNGGADTARMIIAVADSAKTPFNGTNVLFIAIDDCKPLFHCYGDPLAVTPNIDRLADGGTVFLNSHCQWSVCGPSRASLMTSLMPEETGVMGFKNMRGILPGLTTIPQHFRSHGYETGARGKLNDPRCVGNPDPDSATARTLNGRQIDDVLSWSIPYLANDGGYSSPTSRSCEWPDIPDAEMIDGAVALRGVELMQTMAAGDKPFFLGVGFYKPHVAWYANKRHWDMYDRADFERASFTNRPFNAIAASWKEGTEVHDKWDVEGTWPDPIDPDKQLELIHSYYACVSMIDSQIGLLMDEMDALGLSSNTVVVLWGDHGYHLGDHNQWGKHTNMEQGTRTPLIISSPFLTNAVPGVSSPVGFLDFFPTLCEMANLPLPEQPMDDTQLTGRPLKGVSLVPLLTGESKAVRQGILSIKGNYAFRTERYRYIEQVSGDTVIGRDLYDYVNDPLETVNLAGEPGYEALVYQYSKAIRTAPESPGCYNLMAAPPLGIPAQRTLPALDGTIRSNSSLHLSWPGVTNVQYNIMVSTNLQSGAWSAGPTSITGGTIEIAADNAQAFYRVEVAE
;
A
#
# COMPACT_ATOMS: atom_id res chain seq x y z
N MET A 1 -41.42 11.68 82.58
CA MET A 1 -41.15 13.13 82.44
C MET A 1 -39.97 13.41 83.32
N LYS A 2 -38.91 14.11 82.85
CA LYS A 2 -37.82 14.76 83.64
C LYS A 2 -37.45 13.96 84.93
N PHE A 3 -37.30 14.56 86.10
CA PHE A 3 -37.56 13.86 87.39
C PHE A 3 -36.60 12.74 87.88
N ARG A 4 -35.43 13.21 88.35
CA ARG A 4 -34.60 12.92 89.57
C ARG A 4 -34.61 11.55 90.28
N ASP A 5 -33.44 11.25 90.88
CA ASP A 5 -33.06 10.20 91.86
C ASP A 5 -32.48 8.89 91.27
N LEU A 6 -31.21 8.55 91.61
CA LEU A 6 -30.77 7.48 92.55
C LEU A 6 -30.58 6.14 91.77
N VAL A 7 -29.62 5.23 91.92
CA VAL A 7 -28.78 4.70 93.01
C VAL A 7 -27.56 4.03 92.34
N LEU A 8 -26.38 4.16 92.94
CA LEU A 8 -25.18 3.34 92.65
C LEU A 8 -25.33 1.92 93.20
N GLY A 9 -25.15 0.89 92.38
CA GLY A 9 -25.07 -0.50 92.83
C GLY A 9 -24.96 -1.58 91.75
N THR A 10 -23.71 -1.95 91.43
CA THR A 10 -23.18 -3.29 91.05
C THR A 10 -23.86 -4.18 89.99
N ALA A 11 -23.14 -4.47 88.90
CA ALA A 11 -22.83 -5.83 88.44
C ALA A 11 -21.68 -5.82 87.39
N MET A 12 -20.75 -6.76 87.55
CA MET A 12 -19.62 -7.08 86.68
C MET A 12 -20.13 -7.68 85.35
N LEU A 13 -19.66 -7.22 84.19
CA LEU A 13 -19.84 -7.94 82.92
C LEU A 13 -18.61 -7.79 82.03
N VAL A 14 -18.04 -8.94 81.68
CA VAL A 14 -16.95 -9.14 80.72
C VAL A 14 -17.42 -8.69 79.33
N VAL A 15 -16.70 -7.77 78.69
CA VAL A 15 -17.05 -7.23 77.37
C VAL A 15 -16.22 -7.93 76.30
N GLY A 16 -16.86 -8.77 75.48
CA GLY A 16 -16.31 -9.30 74.22
C GLY A 16 -16.60 -8.31 73.08
N PHE A 17 -15.59 -8.01 72.26
CA PHE A 17 -15.73 -7.22 71.04
C PHE A 17 -16.04 -8.13 69.84
N CYS A 18 -17.14 -7.85 69.12
CA CYS A 18 -17.41 -8.41 67.79
C CYS A 18 -16.78 -7.54 66.70
N ALA A 19 -15.98 -8.10 65.80
CA ALA A 19 -15.49 -7.45 64.58
C ALA A 19 -16.51 -7.65 63.43
N HIS A 20 -16.73 -6.62 62.61
CA HIS A 20 -17.62 -6.65 61.43
C HIS A 20 -16.77 -6.56 60.13
N ALA A 21 -17.22 -7.18 59.04
CA ALA A 21 -16.70 -6.93 57.69
C ALA A 21 -16.88 -5.46 57.30
N ALA A 22 -15.88 -4.84 56.67
CA ALA A 22 -15.88 -3.41 56.34
C ALA A 22 -15.45 -3.15 54.89
N GLU A 23 -16.21 -2.29 54.20
CA GLU A 23 -15.87 -1.70 52.89
C GLU A 23 -15.16 -0.36 53.10
N PHE A 24 -14.02 -0.17 52.44
CA PHE A 24 -13.23 1.05 52.43
C PHE A 24 -13.17 1.62 51.01
N SER A 25 -13.31 2.94 50.86
CA SER A 25 -13.15 3.63 49.58
C SER A 25 -12.02 4.64 49.68
N PHE A 26 -11.05 4.53 48.77
CA PHE A 26 -9.84 5.36 48.73
C PHE A 26 -9.82 6.19 47.47
N THR A 27 -9.82 7.51 47.62
CA THR A 27 -9.55 8.44 46.52
C THR A 27 -8.06 8.38 46.17
N ALA A 28 -7.72 8.50 44.89
CA ALA A 28 -6.32 8.64 44.48
C ALA A 28 -5.69 9.88 45.16
N ILE A 29 -4.50 9.69 45.74
CA ILE A 29 -3.73 10.76 46.40
C ILE A 29 -2.85 11.52 45.41
N GLU A 30 -2.51 10.87 44.28
CA GLU A 30 -1.84 11.47 43.13
C GLU A 30 -2.33 10.76 41.87
N ASP A 31 -2.60 11.54 40.82
CA ASP A 31 -2.82 11.03 39.47
C ASP A 31 -2.22 11.97 38.42
N THR A 32 -1.81 11.40 37.29
CA THR A 32 -1.32 12.15 36.13
C THR A 32 -1.20 11.23 34.92
N PHE A 33 -0.71 11.73 33.79
CA PHE A 33 -0.27 10.91 32.66
C PHE A 33 1.09 11.39 32.16
N VAL A 34 1.82 10.50 31.49
CA VAL A 34 3.01 10.87 30.72
C VAL A 34 2.75 10.78 29.23
N GLN A 35 3.58 11.45 28.42
CA GLN A 35 3.39 11.53 26.97
C GLN A 35 4.72 11.35 26.23
N LYS A 36 4.78 10.37 25.32
CA LYS A 36 6.01 9.91 24.65
C LYS A 36 6.72 10.97 23.81
N ASN A 37 5.98 11.75 23.04
CA ASN A 37 6.56 12.84 22.21
C ASN A 37 6.85 14.12 23.01
N LYS A 38 6.55 14.14 24.31
CA LYS A 38 6.91 15.24 25.21
C LYS A 38 7.68 14.69 26.40
N PRO A 39 8.87 14.12 26.17
CA PRO A 39 9.44 13.15 27.10
C PRO A 39 9.90 13.76 28.43
N THR A 40 10.06 15.09 28.48
CA THR A 40 10.50 15.85 29.66
C THR A 40 9.40 16.74 30.25
N GLU A 41 8.20 16.76 29.67
CA GLU A 41 7.09 17.57 30.17
C GLU A 41 6.36 16.83 31.30
N ASN A 42 6.02 17.56 32.35
CA ASN A 42 5.23 17.05 33.48
C ASN A 42 3.78 17.51 33.31
N PHE A 43 2.84 16.58 33.46
CA PHE A 43 1.40 16.85 33.34
C PHE A 43 0.67 16.70 34.70
N GLY A 44 1.38 16.88 35.81
CA GLY A 44 0.75 16.91 37.13
C GLY A 44 -0.23 18.09 37.22
N GLY A 45 -1.46 17.85 37.66
CA GLY A 45 -2.48 18.90 37.78
C GLY A 45 -3.33 19.15 36.54
N VAL A 46 -3.21 18.34 35.48
CA VAL A 46 -4.03 18.47 34.27
C VAL A 46 -5.37 17.75 34.45
N THR A 47 -6.48 18.51 34.35
CA THR A 47 -7.83 17.95 34.18
C THR A 47 -8.13 17.85 32.67
N PRO A 48 -8.21 16.67 32.02
CA PRO A 48 -8.41 15.27 32.48
C PRO A 48 -7.17 14.34 32.47
N LEU A 49 -7.32 13.08 32.91
CA LEU A 49 -6.39 11.98 32.61
C LEU A 49 -6.61 11.46 31.17
N LEU A 50 -5.60 11.57 30.31
CA LEU A 50 -5.72 11.25 28.88
C LEU A 50 -5.12 9.87 28.56
N LEU A 51 -5.96 8.98 28.05
CA LEU A 51 -5.62 7.63 27.59
C LEU A 51 -5.86 7.54 26.07
N LYS A 52 -4.90 8.05 25.27
CA LYS A 52 -4.90 8.10 23.79
C LYS A 52 -6.07 8.89 23.14
N GLN A 53 -5.80 9.62 22.05
CA GLN A 53 -6.80 10.35 21.25
C GLN A 53 -6.68 9.94 19.77
N TYR A 54 -7.78 9.91 19.03
CA TYR A 54 -7.78 9.54 17.60
C TYR A 54 -6.91 10.56 16.83
N GLY A 55 -6.06 10.09 15.93
CA GLY A 55 -5.16 10.94 15.14
C GLY A 55 -3.83 11.36 15.79
N ASN A 56 -3.52 10.95 17.03
CA ASN A 56 -2.19 11.21 17.61
C ASN A 56 -1.19 10.09 17.26
N THR A 57 0.02 10.48 16.84
CA THR A 57 1.16 9.59 16.50
C THR A 57 1.97 9.12 17.71
N PHE A 58 1.49 9.35 18.95
CA PHE A 58 2.29 9.16 20.16
C PHE A 58 1.50 8.60 21.36
N GLU A 59 2.22 7.95 22.26
CA GLU A 59 1.69 7.20 23.41
C GLU A 59 1.46 8.09 24.63
N ARG A 60 0.41 7.78 25.40
CA ARG A 60 0.13 8.38 26.71
C ARG A 60 -0.20 7.29 27.73
N THR A 61 0.28 7.47 28.96
CA THR A 61 0.15 6.46 30.02
C THR A 61 -0.27 7.12 31.34
N PRO A 62 -1.52 6.94 31.79
CA PRO A 62 -2.00 7.38 33.10
C PRO A 62 -1.43 6.59 34.28
N PHE A 63 -1.12 7.29 35.36
CA PHE A 63 -0.62 6.79 36.63
C PHE A 63 -1.58 7.19 37.75
N LEU A 64 -1.88 6.25 38.65
CA LEU A 64 -2.79 6.42 39.79
C LEU A 64 -2.10 5.94 41.07
N LYS A 65 -2.16 6.70 42.16
CA LYS A 65 -1.61 6.33 43.47
C LYS A 65 -2.66 6.43 44.56
N PHE A 66 -2.72 5.45 45.45
CA PHE A 66 -3.66 5.40 46.58
C PHE A 66 -2.93 5.17 47.91
N ASP A 67 -3.44 5.77 48.99
CA ASP A 67 -2.98 5.50 50.36
C ASP A 67 -3.99 4.62 51.10
N LEU A 68 -3.64 3.35 51.25
CA LEU A 68 -4.46 2.34 51.92
C LEU A 68 -4.09 2.18 53.40
N THR A 69 -3.33 3.09 54.00
CA THR A 69 -2.89 2.98 55.41
C THR A 69 -4.07 2.85 56.38
N ALA A 70 -5.24 3.40 56.03
CA ALA A 70 -6.46 3.28 56.84
C ALA A 70 -7.03 1.85 56.92
N LEU A 71 -6.57 0.90 56.09
CA LEU A 71 -6.89 -0.53 56.26
C LEU A 71 -6.30 -1.10 57.57
N GLY A 72 -5.18 -0.56 58.06
CA GLY A 72 -4.47 -1.05 59.24
C GLY A 72 -3.73 -2.39 59.01
N SER A 73 -2.96 -2.84 60.01
CA SER A 73 -2.06 -3.99 59.89
C SER A 73 -2.72 -5.37 60.06
N ALA A 74 -4.05 -5.46 60.08
CA ALA A 74 -4.80 -6.66 60.47
C ALA A 74 -6.09 -6.89 59.66
N THR A 75 -6.09 -6.51 58.39
CA THR A 75 -7.28 -6.60 57.53
C THR A 75 -7.06 -7.63 56.42
N ASN A 76 -7.85 -8.69 56.47
CA ASN A 76 -7.92 -9.68 55.41
C ASN A 76 -8.70 -9.08 54.23
N VAL A 77 -8.01 -8.67 53.17
CA VAL A 77 -8.64 -8.10 51.97
C VAL A 77 -9.37 -9.21 51.20
N VAL A 78 -10.69 -9.08 51.09
CA VAL A 78 -11.58 -10.03 50.40
C VAL A 78 -11.78 -9.66 48.93
N SER A 79 -11.83 -8.36 48.62
CA SER A 79 -11.85 -7.86 47.23
C SER A 79 -11.34 -6.43 47.15
N ALA A 80 -10.77 -6.06 46.00
CA ALA A 80 -10.40 -4.69 45.67
C ALA A 80 -10.76 -4.36 44.21
N ARG A 81 -11.45 -3.23 43.98
CA ARG A 81 -11.89 -2.79 42.64
C ARG A 81 -11.48 -1.36 42.36
N LEU A 82 -10.78 -1.15 41.25
CA LEU A 82 -10.45 0.17 40.72
C LEU A 82 -11.63 0.71 39.93
N ARG A 83 -12.24 1.81 40.39
CA ARG A 83 -13.34 2.52 39.74
C ARG A 83 -12.81 3.75 39.02
N LEU A 84 -13.11 3.84 37.73
CA LEU A 84 -12.75 4.96 36.87
C LEU A 84 -13.98 5.46 36.11
N TYR A 85 -14.06 6.78 35.90
CA TYR A 85 -15.17 7.39 35.17
C TYR A 85 -14.69 7.89 33.82
N THR A 86 -15.25 7.33 32.75
CA THR A 86 -14.96 7.75 31.38
C THR A 86 -15.83 8.95 31.01
N GLU A 87 -15.22 10.04 30.58
CA GLU A 87 -15.92 11.20 30.04
C GLU A 87 -16.21 11.01 28.54
N ALA A 88 -17.36 11.50 28.07
CA ALA A 88 -17.74 11.44 26.66
C ALA A 88 -16.67 12.08 25.76
N LEU A 89 -16.25 11.35 24.72
CA LEU A 89 -15.42 11.85 23.62
C LEU A 89 -16.31 12.06 22.39
N SER A 90 -15.88 12.89 21.44
CA SER A 90 -16.65 13.17 20.22
C SER A 90 -16.88 11.96 19.32
N ASP A 91 -16.17 10.85 19.55
CA ASP A 91 -16.13 9.67 18.69
C ASP A 91 -16.22 8.39 19.55
N ASP A 92 -17.38 7.76 19.55
CA ASP A 92 -17.77 6.68 20.47
C ASP A 92 -17.20 5.31 20.05
N GLY A 93 -16.50 4.65 20.97
CA GLY A 93 -16.26 3.20 20.90
C GLY A 93 -15.92 2.59 22.26
N ALA A 94 -16.60 1.51 22.62
CA ALA A 94 -16.18 0.64 23.73
C ALA A 94 -14.78 0.07 23.44
N GLY A 95 -13.96 -0.17 24.47
CA GLY A 95 -12.55 -0.56 24.27
C GLY A 95 -11.95 -1.35 25.43
N ARG A 96 -10.84 -2.06 25.17
CA ARG A 96 -10.10 -2.82 26.19
C ARG A 96 -9.16 -1.91 26.98
N VAL A 97 -9.10 -2.12 28.30
CA VAL A 97 -8.14 -1.48 29.20
C VAL A 97 -7.40 -2.52 30.03
N ASP A 98 -6.09 -2.35 30.16
CA ASP A 98 -5.22 -3.19 30.99
C ASP A 98 -4.72 -2.39 32.21
N ALA A 99 -4.79 -2.99 33.41
CA ALA A 99 -4.28 -2.43 34.65
C ALA A 99 -2.99 -3.13 35.06
N TRP A 100 -1.92 -2.37 35.26
CA TRP A 100 -0.57 -2.86 35.54
C TRP A 100 -0.09 -2.41 36.91
N ALA A 101 0.66 -3.29 37.57
CA ALA A 101 1.40 -2.94 38.78
C ALA A 101 2.54 -1.96 38.43
N VAL A 102 2.80 -1.00 39.30
CA VAL A 102 3.97 -0.13 39.20
C VAL A 102 4.48 0.24 40.58
N ASP A 103 5.78 0.51 40.71
CA ASP A 103 6.35 0.93 41.99
C ASP A 103 5.88 2.33 42.42
N ASN A 104 6.16 2.68 43.67
CA ASN A 104 5.72 3.93 44.29
C ASN A 104 6.73 5.08 44.15
N SER A 105 7.76 4.96 43.30
CA SER A 105 8.89 5.90 43.22
C SER A 105 8.57 7.23 42.51
N TRP A 106 7.42 7.33 41.84
CA TRP A 106 7.00 8.50 41.08
C TRP A 106 6.22 9.52 41.93
N SER A 107 6.09 10.76 41.45
CA SER A 107 5.12 11.74 41.96
C SER A 107 4.53 12.54 40.80
N ALA A 108 3.25 12.90 40.88
CA ALA A 108 2.54 13.70 39.88
C ALA A 108 3.28 15.01 39.57
N SER A 109 3.99 15.60 40.54
CA SER A 109 4.76 16.84 40.37
C SER A 109 6.10 16.70 39.64
N THR A 110 6.59 15.46 39.44
CA THR A 110 7.96 15.22 38.93
C THR A 110 8.06 14.15 37.84
N ILE A 111 7.02 13.34 37.63
CA ILE A 111 7.01 12.29 36.61
C ILE A 111 6.89 12.89 35.20
N THR A 112 7.65 12.34 34.28
CA THR A 112 7.74 12.63 32.86
C THR A 112 7.91 11.29 32.14
N TRP A 113 7.78 11.25 30.81
CA TRP A 113 8.05 10.01 30.09
C TRP A 113 9.48 9.47 30.32
N SER A 114 10.46 10.37 30.49
CA SER A 114 11.88 10.01 30.59
C SER A 114 12.26 9.36 31.92
N ASN A 115 11.42 9.49 32.95
CA ASN A 115 11.67 8.98 34.29
C ASN A 115 10.48 8.15 34.81
N THR A 116 9.67 7.58 33.92
CA THR A 116 8.64 6.63 34.33
C THR A 116 9.27 5.38 34.95
N PRO A 117 8.74 4.89 36.08
CA PRO A 117 9.09 3.57 36.57
C PRO A 117 8.62 2.50 35.57
N PRO A 118 9.35 1.38 35.46
CA PRO A 118 8.98 0.28 34.56
C PRO A 118 7.65 -0.36 34.98
N LEU A 119 6.85 -0.80 33.99
CA LEU A 119 5.63 -1.54 34.25
C LEU A 119 5.97 -2.92 34.84
N GLY A 120 5.24 -3.30 35.89
CA GLY A 120 5.31 -4.61 36.53
C GLY A 120 4.38 -5.63 35.85
N SER A 121 3.88 -6.59 36.62
CA SER A 121 2.93 -7.58 36.14
C SER A 121 1.57 -6.96 35.79
N LEU A 122 0.93 -7.48 34.74
CA LEU A 122 -0.48 -7.23 34.47
C LEU A 122 -1.31 -7.71 35.67
N ILE A 123 -2.13 -6.83 36.23
CA ILE A 123 -3.03 -7.16 37.35
C ILE A 123 -4.30 -7.79 36.80
N SER A 124 -4.96 -7.12 35.87
CA SER A 124 -6.21 -7.54 35.26
C SER A 124 -6.55 -6.71 34.01
N THR A 125 -7.52 -7.19 33.23
CA THR A 125 -8.05 -6.53 32.03
C THR A 125 -9.54 -6.22 32.21
N GLY A 126 -9.96 -5.02 31.82
CA GLY A 126 -11.35 -4.57 31.84
C GLY A 126 -11.85 -4.07 30.49
N TRP A 127 -13.16 -3.84 30.40
CA TRP A 127 -13.84 -3.34 29.20
C TRP A 127 -14.50 -1.98 29.48
N LEU A 128 -14.13 -0.97 28.70
CA LEU A 128 -14.64 0.39 28.76
C LEU A 128 -15.99 0.52 28.04
N ALA A 129 -16.91 1.23 28.67
CA ALA A 129 -18.10 1.79 28.03
C ALA A 129 -17.81 3.20 27.48
N ALA A 130 -18.60 3.65 26.50
CA ALA A 130 -18.44 4.96 25.84
C ALA A 130 -18.55 6.17 26.80
N THR A 131 -19.33 6.07 27.88
CA THR A 131 -19.38 7.06 28.97
C THR A 131 -19.90 6.38 30.24
N GLY A 132 -19.34 6.73 31.41
CA GLY A 132 -19.82 6.24 32.71
C GLY A 132 -18.75 5.56 33.56
N TRP A 133 -19.19 4.98 34.69
CA TRP A 133 -18.32 4.22 35.59
C TRP A 133 -18.01 2.84 35.01
N PHE A 134 -16.74 2.44 35.10
CA PHE A 134 -16.33 1.05 34.94
C PHE A 134 -15.42 0.63 36.09
N GLU A 135 -15.34 -0.68 36.31
CA GLU A 135 -14.53 -1.28 37.38
C GLU A 135 -13.51 -2.25 36.78
N VAL A 136 -12.29 -2.24 37.31
CA VAL A 136 -11.27 -3.27 37.05
C VAL A 136 -10.97 -3.98 38.37
N ASP A 137 -11.04 -5.31 38.37
CA ASP A 137 -10.69 -6.11 39.54
C ASP A 137 -9.18 -6.08 39.77
N VAL A 138 -8.77 -5.52 40.90
CA VAL A 138 -7.35 -5.41 41.30
C VAL A 138 -7.09 -6.14 42.61
N THR A 139 -8.01 -7.01 43.03
CA THR A 139 -7.87 -7.86 44.22
C THR A 139 -6.53 -8.59 44.29
N PRO A 140 -6.00 -9.20 43.20
CA PRO A 140 -4.72 -9.91 43.25
C PRO A 140 -3.52 -9.03 43.63
N TYR A 141 -3.64 -7.71 43.48
CA TYR A 141 -2.57 -6.76 43.74
C TYR A 141 -2.67 -6.09 45.12
N ILE A 142 -3.88 -5.98 45.68
CA ILE A 142 -4.11 -5.32 46.97
C ILE A 142 -4.05 -6.34 48.10
N THR A 143 -2.85 -6.55 48.64
CA THR A 143 -2.59 -7.58 49.67
C THR A 143 -2.46 -7.03 51.08
N ASN A 144 -2.13 -5.75 51.26
CA ASN A 144 -1.87 -5.15 52.58
C ASN A 144 -2.17 -3.64 52.59
N ALA A 145 -2.23 -3.07 53.80
CA ALA A 145 -2.25 -1.61 53.99
C ALA A 145 -0.93 -0.96 53.51
N GLY A 146 -1.03 0.20 52.89
CA GLY A 146 0.13 0.98 52.44
C GLY A 146 -0.14 1.77 51.17
N ILE A 147 0.92 2.38 50.62
CA ILE A 147 0.84 3.08 49.33
C ILE A 147 0.85 2.06 48.20
N VAL A 148 -0.07 2.22 47.25
CA VAL A 148 -0.12 1.41 46.02
C VAL A 148 -0.22 2.30 44.79
N SER A 149 0.46 1.92 43.72
CA SER A 149 0.41 2.58 42.43
C SER A 149 -0.05 1.62 41.33
N ILE A 150 -0.90 2.12 40.42
CA ILE A 150 -1.50 1.38 39.32
C ILE A 150 -1.37 2.20 38.03
N VAL A 151 -1.00 1.56 36.93
CA VAL A 151 -0.98 2.14 35.58
C VAL A 151 -2.09 1.56 34.73
N VAL A 152 -2.68 2.38 33.87
CA VAL A 152 -3.77 1.99 32.97
C VAL A 152 -3.33 2.18 31.51
N THR A 153 -3.49 1.17 30.65
CA THR A 153 -3.08 1.24 29.22
C THR A 153 -4.18 0.74 28.27
N THR A 154 -4.13 1.14 26.98
CA THR A 154 -4.88 0.49 25.89
C THR A 154 -3.93 -0.22 24.90
N PRO A 155 -4.34 -1.33 24.26
CA PRO A 155 -3.58 -1.96 23.19
C PRO A 155 -3.41 -1.05 21.96
N VAL A 156 -2.40 -1.35 21.13
CA VAL A 156 -2.18 -0.66 19.83
C VAL A 156 -3.45 -0.78 18.97
N GLY A 157 -3.91 0.33 18.40
CA GLY A 157 -5.19 0.41 17.66
C GLY A 157 -6.46 0.63 18.50
N GLY A 158 -6.39 0.67 19.84
CA GLY A 158 -7.56 0.86 20.70
C GLY A 158 -8.20 2.26 20.66
N THR A 159 -9.49 2.32 21.05
CA THR A 159 -10.32 3.53 21.08
C THR A 159 -9.77 4.61 22.01
N PRO A 160 -9.83 5.90 21.64
CA PRO A 160 -9.52 7.01 22.52
C PRO A 160 -10.26 6.95 23.85
N SER A 161 -9.64 7.38 24.94
CA SER A 161 -10.30 7.42 26.25
C SER A 161 -9.82 8.59 27.11
N LYS A 162 -10.75 9.17 27.85
CA LYS A 162 -10.53 10.31 28.76
C LYS A 162 -11.18 9.96 30.09
N PHE A 163 -10.40 10.00 31.17
CA PHE A 163 -10.91 9.82 32.52
C PHE A 163 -10.87 11.14 33.28
N THR A 164 -11.78 11.28 34.21
CA THR A 164 -11.73 12.31 35.24
C THR A 164 -10.44 12.17 36.06
N SER A 165 -9.77 13.28 36.35
CA SER A 165 -8.64 13.31 37.27
C SER A 165 -9.08 13.74 38.68
N THR A 166 -8.20 13.62 39.68
CA THR A 166 -8.46 14.09 41.04
C THR A 166 -8.61 15.61 41.13
N GLU A 167 -8.07 16.36 40.17
CA GLU A 167 -8.24 17.81 40.06
C GLU A 167 -9.60 18.22 39.42
N GLY A 168 -10.39 17.25 38.93
CA GLY A 168 -11.73 17.45 38.40
C GLY A 168 -12.82 17.62 39.48
N ALA A 169 -13.93 18.27 39.13
CA ALA A 169 -14.97 18.65 40.10
C ALA A 169 -15.87 17.50 40.61
N SER A 170 -15.90 16.33 39.93
CA SER A 170 -16.68 15.15 40.30
C SER A 170 -16.20 13.87 39.60
N ASN A 171 -16.43 12.70 40.20
CA ASN A 171 -16.14 11.36 39.65
C ASN A 171 -14.66 10.96 39.54
N HIS A 172 -13.79 11.45 40.42
CA HIS A 172 -12.36 11.09 40.45
C HIS A 172 -12.12 9.57 40.64
N PRO A 173 -10.93 9.05 40.30
CA PRO A 173 -10.56 7.65 40.50
C PRO A 173 -10.71 7.19 41.97
N VAL A 174 -11.37 6.05 42.19
CA VAL A 174 -11.57 5.47 43.53
C VAL A 174 -11.17 4.00 43.54
N LEU A 175 -10.44 3.57 44.56
CA LEU A 175 -10.16 2.17 44.87
C LEU A 175 -11.04 1.70 46.02
N VAL A 176 -11.89 0.71 45.78
CA VAL A 176 -12.83 0.15 46.78
C VAL A 176 -12.30 -1.18 47.28
N VAL A 177 -12.13 -1.35 48.60
CA VAL A 177 -11.53 -2.53 49.25
C VAL A 177 -12.46 -3.09 50.33
N ASN A 178 -12.75 -4.39 50.29
CA ASN A 178 -13.55 -5.09 51.30
C ASN A 178 -12.69 -5.96 52.20
N THR A 179 -13.00 -6.03 53.49
CA THR A 179 -12.21 -6.78 54.50
C THR A 179 -13.03 -7.78 55.33
N GLY A 180 -12.43 -8.92 55.73
CA GLY A 180 -13.05 -10.03 56.48
C GLY A 180 -12.50 -10.26 57.91
N VAL A 181 -13.19 -11.09 58.70
CA VAL A 181 -12.85 -11.42 60.12
C VAL A 181 -12.18 -12.80 60.21
N VAL A 182 -11.07 -12.92 60.95
CA VAL A 182 -10.40 -14.20 61.28
C VAL A 182 -10.98 -14.78 62.57
N SER A 183 -11.41 -16.05 62.55
CA SER A 183 -11.92 -16.75 63.74
C SER A 183 -10.78 -17.45 64.48
N THR A 184 -10.87 -17.58 65.81
CA THR A 184 -9.86 -18.26 66.65
C THR A 184 -10.13 -19.75 66.86
N THR A 185 -10.99 -20.34 66.03
CA THR A 185 -11.22 -21.79 66.00
C THR A 185 -10.73 -22.24 64.65
N ASN A 186 -9.59 -22.95 64.59
CA ASN A 186 -9.12 -23.50 63.31
C ASN A 186 -10.20 -24.44 62.78
N ARG A 187 -10.88 -24.03 61.72
CA ARG A 187 -11.85 -24.82 60.98
C ARG A 187 -11.10 -25.45 59.82
N PRO A 188 -11.30 -26.75 59.58
CA PRO A 188 -10.59 -27.41 58.50
C PRO A 188 -10.88 -26.72 57.16
N PRO A 189 -9.94 -26.78 56.22
CA PRO A 189 -10.11 -26.20 54.90
C PRO A 189 -11.34 -26.80 54.20
N GLU A 190 -12.04 -25.98 53.43
CA GLU A 190 -13.23 -26.39 52.67
C GLU A 190 -12.94 -26.32 51.17
N PHE A 191 -13.31 -27.37 50.44
CA PHE A 191 -13.36 -27.30 48.98
C PHE A 191 -14.66 -26.63 48.54
N SER A 192 -14.59 -25.78 47.51
CA SER A 192 -15.74 -25.10 46.93
C SER A 192 -16.69 -26.04 46.19
N ALA A 193 -16.24 -27.26 45.88
CA ALA A 193 -17.04 -28.33 45.29
C ALA A 193 -16.50 -29.72 45.67
N ASP A 194 -17.40 -30.70 45.75
CA ASP A 194 -17.07 -32.12 45.79
C ASP A 194 -18.07 -32.89 44.90
N PRO A 195 -17.63 -33.42 43.75
CA PRO A 195 -16.26 -33.40 43.21
C PRO A 195 -15.87 -32.05 42.58
N ILE A 196 -14.57 -31.76 42.53
CA ILE A 196 -13.99 -30.67 41.72
C ILE A 196 -13.89 -31.13 40.28
N THR A 197 -14.29 -30.29 39.34
CA THR A 197 -14.00 -30.48 37.91
C THR A 197 -12.98 -29.44 37.47
N ALA A 198 -11.80 -29.89 37.06
CA ALA A 198 -10.78 -29.04 36.46
C ALA A 198 -10.92 -29.02 34.93
N PRO A 199 -10.27 -28.08 34.23
CA PRO A 199 -10.26 -28.05 32.77
C PRO A 199 -9.79 -29.39 32.20
N ASP A 200 -10.37 -29.78 31.07
CA ASP A 200 -10.00 -31.00 30.36
C ASP A 200 -8.52 -30.96 29.95
N ALA A 201 -7.88 -32.13 29.96
CA ALA A 201 -6.51 -32.31 29.49
C ALA A 201 -6.51 -32.87 28.07
N ALA A 202 -5.54 -32.47 27.26
CA ALA A 202 -5.34 -33.03 25.94
C ALA A 202 -4.32 -34.17 26.00
N ARG A 203 -4.60 -35.30 25.33
CA ARG A 203 -3.67 -36.44 25.25
C ARG A 203 -2.29 -35.99 24.77
N ASN A 204 -1.20 -36.55 25.32
CA ASN A 204 0.20 -36.28 24.92
C ASN A 204 0.63 -34.80 25.01
N ALA A 205 -0.20 -33.91 25.56
CA ALA A 205 0.10 -32.50 25.73
C ALA A 205 0.36 -32.19 27.21
N ASP A 206 1.24 -31.23 27.46
CA ASP A 206 1.52 -30.80 28.82
C ASP A 206 0.29 -30.11 29.42
N TYR A 207 -0.19 -30.66 30.53
CA TYR A 207 -1.31 -30.15 31.30
C TYR A 207 -0.80 -29.26 32.43
N SER A 208 -1.41 -28.10 32.60
CA SER A 208 -1.18 -27.22 33.74
C SER A 208 -2.49 -26.61 34.23
N ALA A 209 -2.74 -26.66 35.53
CA ALA A 209 -3.89 -26.05 36.18
C ALA A 209 -3.56 -25.75 37.65
N THR A 210 -4.53 -25.29 38.44
CA THR A 210 -4.32 -25.05 39.87
C THR A 210 -5.55 -25.36 40.71
N LEU A 211 -5.32 -25.89 41.91
CA LEU A 211 -6.31 -26.12 42.95
C LEU A 211 -6.50 -24.90 43.87
N ALA A 212 -5.64 -23.88 43.77
CA ALA A 212 -5.63 -22.74 44.69
C ALA A 212 -6.95 -21.96 44.74
N GLY A 213 -7.77 -22.00 43.66
CA GLY A 213 -9.10 -21.39 43.63
C GLY A 213 -10.25 -22.30 44.10
N TYR A 214 -9.97 -23.57 44.40
CA TYR A 214 -11.00 -24.57 44.72
C TYR A 214 -11.03 -24.96 46.18
N ALA A 215 -10.07 -24.53 46.98
CA ALA A 215 -10.11 -24.68 48.43
C ALA A 215 -9.93 -23.32 49.10
N SER A 216 -10.65 -23.12 50.19
CA SER A 216 -10.49 -21.96 51.04
C SER A 216 -10.42 -22.44 52.47
N ASP A 217 -9.51 -21.85 53.23
CA ASP A 217 -9.55 -22.00 54.68
C ASP A 217 -10.49 -20.96 55.28
N PRO A 218 -11.49 -21.35 56.08
CA PRO A 218 -12.38 -20.38 56.72
C PRO A 218 -11.66 -19.39 57.66
N ASP A 219 -10.46 -19.74 58.12
CA ASP A 219 -9.59 -18.96 59.01
C ASP A 219 -8.39 -18.34 58.28
N PHE A 220 -8.30 -18.53 56.96
CA PHE A 220 -7.28 -17.98 56.07
C PHE A 220 -5.86 -18.51 56.34
N ASP A 221 -5.74 -19.71 56.89
CA ASP A 221 -4.48 -20.43 57.03
C ASP A 221 -3.90 -20.86 55.66
N GLU A 222 -2.58 -21.01 55.59
CA GLU A 222 -1.89 -21.40 54.35
C GLU A 222 -2.19 -22.86 54.00
N LEU A 223 -2.68 -23.08 52.78
CA LEU A 223 -3.12 -24.39 52.31
C LEU A 223 -2.00 -25.15 51.62
N THR A 224 -1.83 -26.42 51.99
CA THR A 224 -0.95 -27.37 51.31
C THR A 224 -1.75 -28.52 50.71
N PHE A 225 -1.51 -28.81 49.44
CA PHE A 225 -2.22 -29.83 48.67
C PHE A 225 -1.34 -31.05 48.39
N TRP A 226 -1.96 -32.23 48.28
CA TRP A 226 -1.30 -33.41 47.73
C TRP A 226 -2.30 -34.38 47.08
N LYS A 227 -1.78 -35.19 46.15
CA LYS A 227 -2.51 -36.31 45.55
C LYS A 227 -2.42 -37.54 46.46
N SER A 228 -3.55 -38.01 46.97
CA SER A 228 -3.66 -39.23 47.79
C SER A 228 -4.03 -40.48 47.00
N GLY A 229 -4.55 -40.33 45.76
CA GLY A 229 -4.95 -41.44 44.88
C GLY A 229 -5.26 -40.97 43.45
N GLY A 230 -5.29 -41.89 42.48
CA GLY A 230 -5.53 -41.62 41.05
C GLY A 230 -4.34 -41.96 40.15
N ASN A 231 -4.48 -41.70 38.84
CA ASN A 231 -3.48 -42.06 37.83
C ASN A 231 -2.16 -41.28 38.00
N ASP A 232 -1.05 -41.84 37.50
CA ASP A 232 0.31 -41.31 37.70
C ASP A 232 0.61 -40.08 36.85
N TRP A 233 -0.10 -39.88 35.74
CA TRP A 233 0.21 -38.81 34.79
C TRP A 233 0.05 -37.41 35.38
N LEU A 234 -0.79 -37.23 36.40
CA LEU A 234 -1.02 -35.95 37.08
C LEU A 234 -0.20 -35.83 38.36
N GLN A 235 0.56 -34.76 38.51
CA GLN A 235 1.29 -34.36 39.70
C GLN A 235 0.59 -33.16 40.36
N VAL A 236 0.61 -33.13 41.69
CA VAL A 236 0.04 -32.07 42.51
C VAL A 236 1.14 -31.53 43.41
N ALA A 237 1.53 -30.29 43.20
CA ALA A 237 2.49 -29.60 44.04
C ALA A 237 1.84 -29.11 45.34
N ALA A 238 2.67 -28.79 46.33
CA ALA A 238 2.25 -28.36 47.66
C ALA A 238 1.39 -27.07 47.61
N ASP A 239 1.66 -26.17 46.68
CA ASP A 239 0.90 -24.93 46.45
C ASP A 239 -0.39 -25.12 45.65
N GLY A 240 -0.73 -26.37 45.30
CA GLY A 240 -1.91 -26.71 44.52
C GLY A 240 -1.71 -26.62 43.01
N ALA A 241 -0.50 -26.33 42.52
CA ALA A 241 -0.22 -26.39 41.08
C ALA A 241 -0.34 -27.83 40.56
N LEU A 242 -1.07 -27.99 39.47
CA LEU A 242 -1.28 -29.25 38.76
C LEU A 242 -0.37 -29.28 37.53
N SER A 243 0.33 -30.40 37.31
CA SER A 243 1.15 -30.60 36.12
C SER A 243 1.17 -32.07 35.68
N GLY A 244 1.31 -32.35 34.39
CA GLY A 244 1.36 -33.73 33.90
C GLY A 244 1.24 -33.85 32.39
N THR A 245 1.48 -35.03 31.84
CA THR A 245 1.31 -35.32 30.41
C THR A 245 0.54 -36.64 30.28
N PRO A 246 -0.79 -36.63 30.04
CA PRO A 246 -1.60 -37.83 29.93
C PRO A 246 -1.28 -38.61 28.66
N THR A 247 -1.49 -39.93 28.68
CA THR A 247 -1.25 -40.81 27.53
C THR A 247 -2.56 -41.36 26.95
N SER A 248 -2.49 -42.17 25.88
CA SER A 248 -3.66 -42.85 25.32
C SER A 248 -4.37 -43.78 26.32
N ALA A 249 -3.66 -44.27 27.35
CA ALA A 249 -4.25 -45.10 28.40
C ALA A 249 -5.17 -44.31 29.35
N ASP A 250 -5.06 -42.98 29.32
CA ASP A 250 -5.75 -42.07 30.23
C ASP A 250 -6.94 -41.37 29.56
N LEU A 251 -7.39 -41.77 28.36
CA LEU A 251 -8.56 -41.15 27.71
C LEU A 251 -9.84 -41.24 28.57
N ASP A 252 -10.74 -40.29 28.35
CA ASP A 252 -11.99 -40.10 29.08
C ASP A 252 -11.80 -39.58 30.52
N LEU A 253 -12.82 -39.74 31.36
CA LEU A 253 -12.86 -39.17 32.70
C LEU A 253 -11.85 -39.86 33.64
N ASN A 254 -10.89 -39.08 34.13
CA ASN A 254 -9.95 -39.47 35.17
C ASN A 254 -10.38 -38.87 36.51
N THR A 255 -10.20 -39.62 37.59
CA THR A 255 -10.49 -39.17 38.95
C THR A 255 -9.25 -39.28 39.83
N PHE A 256 -8.97 -38.22 40.59
CA PHE A 256 -7.86 -38.16 41.53
C PHE A 256 -8.37 -37.80 42.92
N ASP A 257 -7.93 -38.52 43.94
CA ASP A 257 -8.23 -38.19 45.32
C ASP A 257 -7.26 -37.10 45.76
N ILE A 258 -7.78 -35.91 46.03
CA ILE A 258 -7.01 -34.73 46.44
C ILE A 258 -7.26 -34.47 47.92
N SER A 259 -6.18 -34.21 48.64
CA SER A 259 -6.21 -33.81 50.03
C SER A 259 -5.62 -32.42 50.19
N VAL A 260 -6.14 -31.66 51.15
CA VAL A 260 -5.65 -30.34 51.54
C VAL A 260 -5.52 -30.25 53.06
N HIS A 261 -4.48 -29.57 53.56
CA HIS A 261 -4.29 -29.28 54.97
C HIS A 261 -3.91 -27.82 55.19
N ASP A 262 -4.28 -27.28 56.36
CA ASP A 262 -4.04 -25.89 56.77
C ASP A 262 -2.71 -25.68 57.55
N GLY A 263 -1.97 -26.76 57.81
CA GLY A 263 -0.74 -26.72 58.62
C GLY A 263 -0.98 -26.58 60.13
N GLN A 264 -2.24 -26.39 60.54
CA GLN A 264 -2.71 -26.20 61.91
C GLN A 264 -3.59 -27.36 62.41
N GLY A 265 -3.66 -28.45 61.62
CA GLY A 265 -4.23 -29.74 61.99
C GLY A 265 -5.59 -30.04 61.37
N GLY A 266 -6.17 -29.13 60.58
CA GLY A 266 -7.36 -29.36 59.78
C GLY A 266 -7.00 -29.93 58.41
N THR A 267 -7.77 -30.93 57.98
CA THR A 267 -7.59 -31.60 56.70
C THR A 267 -8.93 -31.84 56.04
N ASN A 268 -8.98 -31.81 54.71
CA ASN A 268 -10.14 -32.19 53.94
C ASN A 268 -9.74 -32.93 52.66
N THR A 269 -10.67 -33.71 52.09
CA THR A 269 -10.44 -34.53 50.89
C THR A 269 -11.58 -34.36 49.91
N THR A 270 -11.28 -34.35 48.62
CA THR A 270 -12.26 -34.27 47.53
C THR A 270 -11.79 -35.10 46.33
N VAL A 271 -12.70 -35.37 45.39
CA VAL A 271 -12.36 -36.00 44.12
C VAL A 271 -12.18 -34.92 43.05
N LEU A 272 -11.00 -34.87 42.44
CA LEU A 272 -10.72 -34.07 41.24
C LEU A 272 -11.04 -34.89 39.99
N ARG A 273 -11.84 -34.30 39.09
CA ARG A 273 -12.20 -34.83 37.78
C ARG A 273 -11.49 -34.05 36.69
N ILE A 274 -10.78 -34.77 35.83
CA ILE A 274 -10.20 -34.23 34.59
C ILE A 274 -10.59 -35.19 33.47
N THR A 275 -11.25 -34.69 32.42
CA THR A 275 -11.46 -35.49 31.21
C THR A 275 -10.22 -35.34 30.34
N VAL A 276 -9.60 -36.47 29.96
CA VAL A 276 -8.57 -36.44 28.92
C VAL A 276 -9.26 -36.64 27.60
N VAL A 277 -9.14 -35.65 26.73
CA VAL A 277 -9.75 -35.66 25.40
C VAL A 277 -8.70 -35.89 24.33
N ASN A 278 -9.10 -36.59 23.28
CA ASN A 278 -8.38 -36.56 22.02
C ASN A 278 -8.76 -35.26 21.29
N THR A 279 -7.78 -34.44 20.93
CA THR A 279 -7.99 -33.24 20.14
C THR A 279 -7.79 -33.61 18.68
N PRO A 280 -8.82 -33.50 17.81
CA PRO A 280 -8.64 -33.80 16.40
C PRO A 280 -7.52 -32.94 15.77
N PRO A 281 -6.81 -33.47 14.76
CA PRO A 281 -5.88 -32.66 13.98
C PRO A 281 -6.66 -31.55 13.27
N GLU A 282 -6.04 -30.40 13.04
CA GLU A 282 -6.68 -29.25 12.40
C GLU A 282 -5.82 -28.75 11.23
N PHE A 283 -6.45 -28.55 10.07
CA PHE A 283 -5.83 -27.85 8.96
C PHE A 283 -5.63 -26.37 9.33
N GLN A 284 -4.40 -25.88 9.23
CA GLN A 284 -4.04 -24.50 9.60
C GLN A 284 -4.38 -23.54 8.43
N LEU A 285 -5.66 -23.14 8.33
CA LEU A 285 -6.20 -22.38 7.19
C LEU A 285 -6.90 -21.09 7.64
N ASP A 286 -6.56 -19.95 7.04
CA ASP A 286 -7.24 -18.69 7.36
C ASP A 286 -8.64 -18.55 6.72
N TYR A 287 -9.01 -19.31 5.66
CA TYR A 287 -10.29 -19.13 4.95
C TYR A 287 -10.88 -20.37 4.23
N GLY A 288 -10.92 -21.56 4.85
CA GLY A 288 -11.81 -22.66 4.45
C GLY A 288 -11.55 -23.38 3.11
N ALA A 289 -10.50 -23.02 2.36
CA ALA A 289 -9.87 -23.79 1.29
C ALA A 289 -8.41 -23.34 1.12
N PHE A 290 -7.48 -24.25 0.79
CA PHE A 290 -6.11 -23.89 0.41
C PHE A 290 -5.84 -24.15 -1.07
N PHE A 291 -5.01 -23.28 -1.65
CA PHE A 291 -4.54 -23.39 -3.02
C PHE A 291 -3.16 -24.05 -3.03
N SER A 292 -2.99 -25.04 -3.90
CA SER A 292 -1.68 -25.64 -4.19
C SER A 292 -1.20 -25.15 -5.56
N ASP A 293 0.10 -25.28 -5.83
CA ASP A 293 0.70 -24.84 -7.09
C ASP A 293 -0.08 -25.38 -8.30
N PRO A 294 -0.24 -24.56 -9.36
CA PRO A 294 -0.98 -24.97 -10.54
C PRO A 294 -0.31 -26.15 -11.26
N ALA A 295 -1.13 -27.04 -11.82
CA ALA A 295 -0.67 -28.15 -12.64
C ALA A 295 -0.71 -27.77 -14.13
N THR A 296 0.15 -28.39 -14.93
CA THR A 296 0.18 -28.19 -16.39
C THR A 296 -0.40 -29.40 -17.10
N LEU A 297 -1.30 -29.18 -18.05
CA LEU A 297 -1.91 -30.21 -18.90
C LEU A 297 -0.84 -31.13 -19.47
N GLY A 298 -1.02 -32.44 -19.27
CA GLY A 298 -0.12 -33.48 -19.82
C GLY A 298 1.26 -33.56 -19.17
N SER A 299 1.58 -32.72 -18.18
CA SER A 299 2.85 -32.76 -17.46
C SER A 299 2.70 -33.43 -16.09
N PRO A 300 3.72 -34.16 -15.60
CA PRO A 300 3.71 -34.70 -14.25
C PRO A 300 3.59 -33.58 -13.20
N TYR A 301 2.65 -33.74 -12.28
CA TYR A 301 2.46 -32.88 -11.11
C TYR A 301 3.05 -33.56 -9.87
N SER A 302 3.71 -32.78 -9.01
CA SER A 302 4.23 -33.24 -7.73
C SER A 302 4.15 -32.12 -6.68
N GLY A 303 3.68 -32.43 -5.47
CA GLY A 303 3.56 -31.47 -4.36
C GLY A 303 3.40 -32.18 -3.01
N SER A 304 3.17 -31.43 -1.93
CA SER A 304 2.89 -32.03 -0.61
C SER A 304 2.04 -31.12 0.28
N ILE A 305 1.19 -31.74 1.10
CA ILE A 305 0.35 -31.10 2.11
C ILE A 305 0.70 -31.52 3.54
N ALA A 306 1.82 -32.24 3.73
CA ALA A 306 2.21 -32.84 5.01
C ALA A 306 2.47 -31.81 6.14
N GLY A 307 2.65 -30.53 5.81
CA GLY A 307 2.81 -29.43 6.77
C GLY A 307 1.58 -28.54 6.93
N MET A 308 0.45 -28.89 6.29
CA MET A 308 -0.74 -28.03 6.26
C MET A 308 -1.75 -28.34 7.37
N ALA A 309 -1.52 -29.39 8.15
CA ALA A 309 -2.31 -29.73 9.33
C ALA A 309 -1.38 -29.89 10.53
N ALA A 310 -1.87 -29.46 11.68
CA ALA A 310 -1.19 -29.62 12.96
C ALA A 310 -2.08 -30.40 13.92
N ASP A 311 -1.45 -31.14 14.81
CA ASP A 311 -2.13 -31.92 15.83
C ASP A 311 -1.60 -31.52 17.19
N ALA A 312 -2.50 -31.06 18.06
CA ALA A 312 -2.14 -30.59 19.39
C ALA A 312 -1.59 -31.72 20.28
N ASN A 313 -1.90 -32.98 19.94
CA ASN A 313 -1.44 -34.18 20.64
C ASN A 313 -0.16 -34.78 20.01
N SER A 314 0.39 -34.14 18.97
CA SER A 314 1.58 -34.58 18.21
C SER A 314 1.48 -36.00 17.64
N ASP A 315 0.27 -36.44 17.28
CA ASP A 315 0.04 -37.75 16.69
C ASP A 315 0.51 -37.84 15.23
N VAL A 316 0.73 -39.06 14.76
CA VAL A 316 1.15 -39.31 13.37
C VAL A 316 -0.04 -39.12 12.43
N LEU A 317 0.05 -38.12 11.57
CA LEU A 317 -1.04 -37.75 10.67
C LEU A 317 -1.06 -38.59 9.40
N THR A 318 -2.28 -39.01 9.03
CA THR A 318 -2.56 -39.71 7.78
C THR A 318 -3.55 -38.92 6.93
N TYR A 319 -3.20 -38.71 5.66
CA TYR A 319 -4.00 -37.92 4.71
C TYR A 319 -4.73 -38.81 3.71
N THR A 320 -6.00 -38.49 3.46
CA THR A 320 -6.85 -39.22 2.51
C THR A 320 -7.58 -38.25 1.57
N LYS A 321 -7.58 -38.55 0.27
CA LYS A 321 -8.41 -37.82 -0.72
C LYS A 321 -9.81 -38.43 -0.71
N THR A 322 -10.76 -37.71 -0.13
CA THR A 322 -12.14 -38.17 0.05
C THR A 322 -12.98 -37.94 -1.21
N THR A 323 -12.79 -36.80 -1.89
CA THR A 323 -13.43 -36.51 -3.18
C THR A 323 -12.49 -35.70 -4.09
N GLY A 324 -12.85 -35.58 -5.36
CA GLY A 324 -12.09 -34.84 -6.36
C GLY A 324 -11.63 -35.71 -7.52
N SER A 325 -11.04 -35.10 -8.54
CA SER A 325 -10.71 -35.81 -9.79
C SER A 325 -9.64 -36.90 -9.62
N ASP A 326 -9.72 -37.95 -10.44
CA ASP A 326 -8.81 -39.11 -10.34
C ASP A 326 -7.37 -38.82 -10.79
N TRP A 327 -7.16 -37.74 -11.54
CA TRP A 327 -5.84 -37.41 -12.07
C TRP A 327 -4.82 -37.05 -10.97
N LEU A 328 -5.30 -36.62 -9.80
CA LEU A 328 -4.49 -36.30 -8.63
C LEU A 328 -4.53 -37.45 -7.63
N ILE A 329 -3.36 -37.95 -7.24
CA ILE A 329 -3.15 -38.99 -6.25
C ILE A 329 -2.57 -38.32 -5.00
N LEU A 330 -3.20 -38.58 -3.85
CA LEU A 330 -2.71 -38.21 -2.53
C LEU A 330 -2.28 -39.47 -1.78
N ALA A 331 -1.03 -39.52 -1.37
CA ALA A 331 -0.50 -40.57 -0.51
C ALA A 331 -0.77 -40.27 0.97
N ALA A 332 -0.80 -41.32 1.79
CA ALA A 332 -1.07 -41.26 3.22
C ALA A 332 -0.17 -40.29 4.00
N ASN A 333 1.06 -40.05 3.52
CA ASN A 333 2.02 -39.13 4.14
C ASN A 333 1.87 -37.66 3.66
N GLY A 334 0.80 -37.33 2.92
CA GLY A 334 0.58 -35.99 2.40
C GLY A 334 1.27 -35.69 1.06
N THR A 335 1.89 -36.66 0.39
CA THR A 335 2.52 -36.43 -0.93
C THR A 335 1.47 -36.42 -2.05
N LEU A 336 1.54 -35.43 -2.94
CA LEU A 336 0.69 -35.29 -4.12
C LEU A 336 1.45 -35.70 -5.38
N SER A 337 0.78 -36.42 -6.28
CA SER A 337 1.31 -36.74 -7.61
C SER A 337 0.20 -36.91 -8.64
N GLY A 338 0.47 -36.70 -9.93
CA GLY A 338 -0.55 -36.88 -10.96
C GLY A 338 -0.12 -36.46 -12.35
N THR A 339 -0.98 -36.63 -13.34
CA THR A 339 -0.82 -36.03 -14.67
C THR A 339 -2.20 -35.68 -15.21
N PRO A 340 -2.57 -34.38 -15.26
CA PRO A 340 -3.91 -33.99 -15.66
C PRO A 340 -4.12 -34.17 -17.17
N SER A 341 -5.33 -34.56 -17.54
CA SER A 341 -5.79 -34.68 -18.92
C SER A 341 -6.62 -33.46 -19.34
N VAL A 342 -7.03 -33.39 -20.61
CA VAL A 342 -7.83 -32.27 -21.14
C VAL A 342 -9.19 -32.13 -20.44
N ALA A 343 -9.73 -33.23 -19.89
CA ALA A 343 -10.96 -33.22 -19.10
C ALA A 343 -10.77 -32.56 -17.72
N ASN A 344 -9.53 -32.21 -17.38
CA ASN A 344 -9.15 -31.66 -16.09
C ASN A 344 -8.71 -30.21 -16.19
N LEU A 345 -9.07 -29.46 -17.24
CA LEU A 345 -8.70 -28.04 -17.37
C LEU A 345 -9.52 -27.14 -16.44
N GLY A 346 -8.88 -26.11 -15.88
CA GLY A 346 -9.48 -25.17 -14.95
C GLY A 346 -9.30 -25.55 -13.48
N PRO A 347 -10.00 -24.89 -12.55
CA PRO A 347 -9.91 -25.21 -11.12
C PRO A 347 -10.59 -26.54 -10.81
N HIS A 348 -9.88 -27.42 -10.12
CA HIS A 348 -10.42 -28.67 -9.59
C HIS A 348 -10.37 -28.65 -8.07
N GLU A 349 -11.53 -28.85 -7.45
CA GLU A 349 -11.67 -29.01 -6.01
C GLU A 349 -11.47 -30.47 -5.61
N PHE A 350 -10.70 -30.66 -4.54
CA PHE A 350 -10.44 -31.94 -3.89
C PHE A 350 -10.79 -31.80 -2.41
N THR A 351 -11.60 -32.69 -1.87
CA THR A 351 -11.81 -32.78 -0.43
C THR A 351 -10.75 -33.72 0.15
N VAL A 352 -9.94 -33.21 1.07
CA VAL A 352 -8.89 -33.96 1.74
C VAL A 352 -9.20 -34.04 3.22
N THR A 353 -9.09 -35.23 3.78
CA THR A 353 -9.25 -35.49 5.21
C THR A 353 -7.89 -35.83 5.81
N VAL A 354 -7.59 -35.27 6.99
CA VAL A 354 -6.44 -35.64 7.82
C VAL A 354 -6.96 -36.34 9.08
N GLU A 355 -6.33 -37.45 9.45
CA GLU A 355 -6.70 -38.26 10.62
C GLU A 355 -5.48 -38.49 11.51
N ASP A 356 -5.70 -38.55 12.82
CA ASP A 356 -4.68 -38.80 13.85
C ASP A 356 -4.48 -40.30 14.20
N GLY A 357 -5.25 -41.20 13.56
CA GLY A 357 -5.25 -42.63 13.86
C GLY A 357 -5.90 -43.03 15.19
N ASN A 358 -6.42 -42.07 15.96
CA ASN A 358 -7.06 -42.23 17.27
C ASN A 358 -8.51 -41.73 17.30
N GLY A 359 -9.12 -41.53 16.13
CA GLY A 359 -10.54 -41.18 15.96
C GLY A 359 -10.81 -39.68 15.80
N GLY A 360 -9.76 -38.84 15.80
CA GLY A 360 -9.85 -37.43 15.41
C GLY A 360 -9.60 -37.26 13.91
N ALA A 361 -10.42 -36.44 13.27
CA ALA A 361 -10.28 -36.12 11.86
C ALA A 361 -10.72 -34.68 11.57
N ASP A 362 -10.07 -34.06 10.60
CA ASP A 362 -10.49 -32.78 10.02
C ASP A 362 -10.46 -32.87 8.49
N THR A 363 -11.28 -32.06 7.84
CA THR A 363 -11.48 -32.09 6.39
C THR A 363 -11.40 -30.69 5.81
N ALA A 364 -10.53 -30.54 4.80
CA ALA A 364 -10.35 -29.29 4.08
C ALA A 364 -10.60 -29.45 2.58
N ARG A 365 -10.90 -28.32 1.93
CA ARG A 365 -10.94 -28.21 0.48
C ARG A 365 -9.59 -27.75 -0.04
N MET A 366 -9.06 -28.48 -1.02
CA MET A 366 -7.85 -28.13 -1.76
C MET A 366 -8.23 -27.84 -3.20
N ILE A 367 -7.78 -26.72 -3.75
CA ILE A 367 -8.02 -26.35 -5.15
C ILE A 367 -6.71 -26.40 -5.92
N ILE A 368 -6.68 -27.13 -7.03
CA ILE A 368 -5.57 -27.12 -8.00
C ILE A 368 -6.10 -26.70 -9.37
N ALA A 369 -5.56 -25.62 -9.90
CA ALA A 369 -5.83 -25.19 -11.27
C ALA A 369 -4.95 -25.97 -12.25
N VAL A 370 -5.55 -26.54 -13.29
CA VAL A 370 -4.81 -27.15 -14.40
C VAL A 370 -4.83 -26.21 -15.60
N ALA A 371 -3.65 -25.79 -16.04
CA ALA A 371 -3.47 -24.92 -17.20
C ALA A 371 -3.00 -25.69 -18.44
N ASP A 372 -3.51 -25.35 -19.62
CA ASP A 372 -3.00 -25.86 -20.90
C ASP A 372 -1.77 -25.05 -21.32
N SER A 373 -0.56 -25.63 -21.24
CA SER A 373 0.66 -24.96 -21.71
C SER A 373 0.70 -24.74 -23.23
N ALA A 374 -0.19 -25.36 -23.99
CA ALA A 374 -0.32 -25.15 -25.45
C ALA A 374 -1.49 -24.21 -25.82
N LYS A 375 -2.27 -23.69 -24.84
CA LYS A 375 -3.33 -22.69 -25.05
C LYS A 375 -3.41 -21.69 -23.88
N THR A 376 -2.57 -20.66 -23.99
CA THR A 376 -2.73 -19.24 -23.55
C THR A 376 -2.83 -18.92 -22.05
N PRO A 377 -2.04 -17.94 -21.55
CA PRO A 377 -1.98 -17.65 -20.11
C PRO A 377 -3.15 -16.83 -19.49
N PHE A 378 -4.11 -16.20 -20.21
CA PHE A 378 -5.03 -15.23 -19.55
C PHE A 378 -6.46 -15.13 -20.12
N ASN A 379 -7.21 -16.23 -20.17
CA ASN A 379 -8.62 -16.16 -20.59
C ASN A 379 -9.55 -15.84 -19.40
N GLY A 380 -10.31 -14.74 -19.46
CA GLY A 380 -11.27 -14.33 -18.41
C GLY A 380 -10.72 -13.39 -17.33
N THR A 381 -9.56 -12.78 -17.56
CA THR A 381 -8.93 -11.79 -16.68
C THR A 381 -9.71 -10.47 -16.65
N ASN A 382 -10.04 -9.96 -15.47
CA ASN A 382 -10.63 -8.62 -15.33
C ASN A 382 -9.57 -7.53 -15.49
N VAL A 383 -9.97 -6.31 -15.85
CA VAL A 383 -9.10 -5.13 -15.91
C VAL A 383 -9.70 -4.00 -15.09
N LEU A 384 -8.95 -3.51 -14.10
CA LEU A 384 -9.19 -2.25 -13.41
C LEU A 384 -8.23 -1.18 -13.96
N PHE A 385 -8.78 -0.20 -14.67
CA PHE A 385 -8.04 0.80 -15.42
C PHE A 385 -8.19 2.19 -14.78
N ILE A 386 -7.20 2.58 -13.97
CA ILE A 386 -7.21 3.76 -13.12
C ILE A 386 -6.46 4.90 -13.80
N ALA A 387 -7.16 5.99 -14.10
CA ALA A 387 -6.59 7.20 -14.72
C ALA A 387 -6.53 8.36 -13.71
N ILE A 388 -5.46 9.15 -13.74
CA ILE A 388 -5.30 10.36 -12.93
C ILE A 388 -4.97 11.55 -13.84
N ASP A 389 -5.84 12.56 -13.88
CA ASP A 389 -5.72 13.73 -14.76
C ASP A 389 -4.63 14.70 -14.28
N ASP A 390 -3.74 15.14 -15.18
CA ASP A 390 -2.61 16.03 -14.91
C ASP A 390 -1.59 15.48 -13.87
N CYS A 391 -1.48 14.16 -13.77
CA CYS A 391 -0.63 13.50 -12.77
C CYS A 391 0.78 13.20 -13.29
N LYS A 392 1.79 13.81 -12.67
CA LYS A 392 3.19 13.43 -12.85
C LYS A 392 3.62 12.42 -11.76
N PRO A 393 4.68 11.62 -11.98
CA PRO A 393 5.11 10.57 -11.05
C PRO A 393 5.79 11.12 -9.77
N LEU A 394 5.01 11.73 -8.88
CA LEU A 394 5.42 12.21 -7.54
C LEU A 394 4.79 11.33 -6.45
N PHE A 395 5.18 10.07 -6.43
CA PHE A 395 4.74 9.08 -5.44
C PHE A 395 5.96 8.52 -4.70
N HIS A 396 5.75 7.93 -3.52
CA HIS A 396 6.85 7.34 -2.77
C HIS A 396 7.54 6.21 -3.55
N CYS A 397 6.77 5.33 -4.22
CA CYS A 397 7.29 4.29 -5.12
C CYS A 397 8.07 4.83 -6.34
N TYR A 398 8.00 6.13 -6.65
CA TYR A 398 8.82 6.81 -7.67
C TYR A 398 10.04 7.52 -7.08
N GLY A 399 10.28 7.38 -5.77
CA GLY A 399 11.41 7.95 -5.05
C GLY A 399 11.17 9.33 -4.45
N ASP A 400 9.92 9.78 -4.36
CA ASP A 400 9.58 11.03 -3.69
C ASP A 400 9.37 10.81 -2.17
N PRO A 401 10.25 11.31 -1.29
CA PRO A 401 10.16 11.06 0.14
C PRO A 401 9.06 11.87 0.83
N LEU A 402 8.54 12.93 0.21
CA LEU A 402 7.48 13.76 0.78
C LEU A 402 6.10 13.18 0.46
N ALA A 403 5.94 12.54 -0.69
CA ALA A 403 4.66 12.02 -1.14
C ALA A 403 4.04 11.01 -0.15
N VAL A 404 2.84 11.31 0.34
CA VAL A 404 2.03 10.42 1.18
C VAL A 404 1.06 9.66 0.27
N THR A 405 1.49 8.48 -0.22
CA THR A 405 0.75 7.67 -1.22
C THR A 405 0.68 6.17 -0.90
N PRO A 406 0.29 5.76 0.32
CA PRO A 406 0.39 4.37 0.76
C PRO A 406 -0.41 3.36 -0.08
N ASN A 407 -1.51 3.76 -0.72
CA ASN A 407 -2.32 2.84 -1.53
C ASN A 407 -1.74 2.62 -2.93
N ILE A 408 -1.18 3.67 -3.53
CA ILE A 408 -0.42 3.57 -4.77
C ILE A 408 0.88 2.78 -4.52
N ASP A 409 1.51 2.96 -3.36
CA ASP A 409 2.69 2.18 -2.98
C ASP A 409 2.34 0.70 -2.76
N ARG A 410 1.19 0.41 -2.12
CA ARG A 410 0.64 -0.95 -2.04
C ARG A 410 0.45 -1.59 -3.41
N LEU A 411 -0.04 -0.83 -4.39
CA LEU A 411 -0.17 -1.30 -5.77
C LEU A 411 1.21 -1.54 -6.43
N ALA A 412 2.18 -0.67 -6.15
CA ALA A 412 3.55 -0.78 -6.65
C ALA A 412 4.27 -2.03 -6.10
N ASP A 413 4.07 -2.35 -4.81
CA ASP A 413 4.68 -3.51 -4.15
C ASP A 413 4.27 -4.83 -4.82
N GLY A 414 3.02 -4.91 -5.29
CA GLY A 414 2.49 -6.05 -6.05
C GLY A 414 2.58 -5.89 -7.57
N GLY A 415 3.33 -4.92 -8.09
CA GLY A 415 3.30 -4.54 -9.51
C GLY A 415 4.65 -4.16 -10.09
N THR A 416 4.63 -3.74 -11.36
CA THR A 416 5.79 -3.20 -12.08
C THR A 416 5.66 -1.69 -12.18
N VAL A 417 6.64 -0.96 -11.64
CA VAL A 417 6.73 0.51 -11.73
C VAL A 417 7.59 0.91 -12.93
N PHE A 418 7.02 1.68 -13.85
CA PHE A 418 7.72 2.16 -15.04
C PHE A 418 8.25 3.57 -14.83
N LEU A 419 9.57 3.72 -14.72
CA LEU A 419 10.22 4.98 -14.38
C LEU A 419 10.34 5.95 -15.58
N ASN A 420 10.17 5.45 -16.80
CA ASN A 420 10.41 6.15 -18.07
C ASN A 420 9.19 6.01 -19.03
N SER A 421 8.00 6.27 -18.49
CA SER A 421 6.72 6.24 -19.24
C SER A 421 6.34 7.64 -19.72
N HIS A 422 5.93 7.76 -20.99
CA HIS A 422 5.61 9.04 -21.62
C HIS A 422 4.31 9.06 -22.43
N CYS A 423 3.56 10.16 -22.29
CA CYS A 423 2.42 10.44 -23.16
C CYS A 423 2.85 10.84 -24.58
N GLN A 424 2.00 10.58 -25.59
CA GLN A 424 2.27 10.99 -26.97
C GLN A 424 1.98 12.48 -27.23
N TRP A 425 1.26 13.15 -26.34
CA TRP A 425 1.02 14.59 -26.40
C TRP A 425 0.70 15.10 -24.99
N SER A 426 1.40 16.12 -24.50
CA SER A 426 1.23 16.69 -23.15
C SER A 426 -0.05 17.54 -22.98
N VAL A 427 -1.21 17.02 -23.38
CA VAL A 427 -2.56 17.63 -23.28
C VAL A 427 -3.58 16.50 -23.22
N CYS A 428 -4.48 16.54 -22.23
CA CYS A 428 -5.46 15.49 -21.93
C CYS A 428 -6.16 14.87 -23.14
N GLY A 429 -6.84 15.65 -23.98
CA GLY A 429 -7.61 15.13 -25.13
C GLY A 429 -6.81 14.29 -26.13
N PRO A 430 -5.82 14.88 -26.82
CA PRO A 430 -4.93 14.16 -27.73
C PRO A 430 -4.21 12.97 -27.07
N SER A 431 -3.79 13.13 -25.82
CA SER A 431 -3.08 12.09 -25.07
C SER A 431 -3.95 10.85 -24.85
N ARG A 432 -5.17 11.06 -24.32
CA ARG A 432 -6.14 10.00 -24.03
C ARG A 432 -6.62 9.33 -25.31
N ALA A 433 -6.86 10.10 -26.38
CA ALA A 433 -7.21 9.54 -27.68
C ALA A 433 -6.09 8.63 -28.24
N SER A 434 -4.83 9.06 -28.10
CA SER A 434 -3.66 8.27 -28.49
C SER A 434 -3.54 6.97 -27.68
N LEU A 435 -3.71 7.04 -26.36
CA LEU A 435 -3.74 5.86 -25.48
C LEU A 435 -4.82 4.87 -25.90
N MET A 436 -6.06 5.36 -26.01
CA MET A 436 -7.22 4.51 -26.23
C MET A 436 -7.18 3.81 -27.58
N THR A 437 -6.44 4.33 -28.56
CA THR A 437 -6.38 3.80 -29.93
C THR A 437 -5.02 3.22 -30.32
N SER A 438 -3.96 3.45 -29.53
CA SER A 438 -2.58 3.11 -29.89
C SER A 438 -2.15 3.70 -31.25
N LEU A 439 -2.60 4.93 -31.52
CA LEU A 439 -2.24 5.70 -32.71
C LEU A 439 -1.57 7.01 -32.30
N MET A 440 -0.68 7.52 -33.15
CA MET A 440 -0.13 8.86 -32.94
C MET A 440 -1.23 9.93 -33.07
N PRO A 441 -1.11 11.09 -32.41
CA PRO A 441 -2.11 12.16 -32.50
C PRO A 441 -2.47 12.59 -33.93
N GLU A 442 -1.49 12.64 -34.85
CA GLU A 442 -1.74 12.95 -36.26
C GLU A 442 -2.52 11.85 -36.99
N GLU A 443 -2.40 10.59 -36.56
CA GLU A 443 -3.16 9.45 -37.09
C GLU A 443 -4.59 9.41 -36.57
N THR A 444 -4.81 9.75 -35.30
CA THR A 444 -6.16 9.90 -34.73
C THR A 444 -6.88 11.13 -35.29
N GLY A 445 -6.12 12.12 -35.76
CA GLY A 445 -6.60 13.44 -36.16
C GLY A 445 -6.97 14.37 -34.99
N VAL A 446 -6.85 13.90 -33.74
CA VAL A 446 -7.13 14.66 -32.52
C VAL A 446 -5.98 15.63 -32.24
N MET A 447 -5.86 16.64 -33.09
CA MET A 447 -4.91 17.74 -32.97
C MET A 447 -5.58 18.87 -32.17
N GLY A 448 -5.47 18.81 -30.84
CA GLY A 448 -6.23 19.65 -29.91
C GLY A 448 -7.52 18.98 -29.44
N PHE A 449 -8.57 19.75 -29.11
CA PHE A 449 -9.83 19.22 -28.58
C PHE A 449 -10.85 18.95 -29.69
N LYS A 450 -10.54 18.00 -30.58
CA LYS A 450 -11.41 17.59 -31.68
C LYS A 450 -12.04 16.23 -31.43
N ASN A 451 -13.31 16.07 -31.80
CA ASN A 451 -14.00 14.80 -31.67
C ASN A 451 -13.36 13.72 -32.57
N MET A 452 -12.81 12.67 -31.96
CA MET A 452 -12.09 11.60 -32.66
C MET A 452 -12.98 10.83 -33.64
N ARG A 453 -14.25 10.59 -33.26
CA ARG A 453 -15.23 9.86 -34.09
C ARG A 453 -15.78 10.71 -35.24
N GLY A 454 -15.75 12.03 -35.11
CA GLY A 454 -16.09 12.96 -36.18
C GLY A 454 -15.00 13.02 -37.24
N ILE A 455 -13.76 12.68 -36.89
CA ILE A 455 -12.62 12.64 -37.81
C ILE A 455 -12.45 11.25 -38.42
N LEU A 456 -12.40 10.23 -37.57
CA LEU A 456 -12.30 8.81 -37.95
C LEU A 456 -13.38 8.00 -37.22
N PRO A 457 -14.58 7.86 -37.82
CA PRO A 457 -15.70 7.18 -37.16
C PRO A 457 -15.39 5.73 -36.76
N GLY A 458 -14.58 5.04 -37.57
CA GLY A 458 -14.22 3.63 -37.41
C GLY A 458 -13.11 3.32 -36.41
N LEU A 459 -12.61 4.29 -35.64
CA LEU A 459 -11.55 4.03 -34.65
C LEU A 459 -11.96 2.89 -33.70
N THR A 460 -11.03 2.03 -33.31
CA THR A 460 -11.30 1.04 -32.27
C THR A 460 -10.58 1.46 -31.01
N THR A 461 -11.31 1.59 -29.90
CA THR A 461 -10.71 1.88 -28.59
C THR A 461 -10.43 0.59 -27.81
N ILE A 462 -9.54 0.65 -26.81
CA ILE A 462 -9.28 -0.47 -25.88
C ILE A 462 -10.60 -1.05 -25.32
N PRO A 463 -11.45 -0.29 -24.61
CA PRO A 463 -12.70 -0.84 -24.06
C PRO A 463 -13.68 -1.32 -25.14
N GLN A 464 -13.75 -0.68 -26.31
CA GLN A 464 -14.59 -1.17 -27.41
C GLN A 464 -14.13 -2.57 -27.89
N HIS A 465 -12.81 -2.78 -27.98
CA HIS A 465 -12.25 -4.06 -28.39
C HIS A 465 -12.48 -5.14 -27.35
N PHE A 466 -12.32 -4.83 -26.05
CA PHE A 466 -12.67 -5.76 -24.97
C PHE A 466 -14.15 -6.14 -25.03
N ARG A 467 -15.04 -5.14 -25.19
CA ARG A 467 -16.48 -5.34 -25.35
C ARG A 467 -16.81 -6.28 -26.52
N SER A 468 -16.15 -6.11 -27.68
CA SER A 468 -16.41 -6.96 -28.85
C SER A 468 -15.92 -8.40 -28.67
N HIS A 469 -15.13 -8.67 -27.63
CA HIS A 469 -14.59 -9.99 -27.28
C HIS A 469 -15.23 -10.57 -26.01
N GLY A 470 -16.44 -10.14 -25.67
CA GLY A 470 -17.27 -10.78 -24.64
C GLY A 470 -17.12 -10.18 -23.23
N TYR A 471 -16.32 -9.14 -23.07
CA TYR A 471 -16.22 -8.43 -21.79
C TYR A 471 -17.42 -7.54 -21.53
N GLU A 472 -17.77 -7.41 -20.26
CA GLU A 472 -18.54 -6.26 -19.79
C GLU A 472 -17.61 -5.05 -19.62
N THR A 473 -17.97 -3.90 -20.19
CA THR A 473 -17.14 -2.70 -20.13
C THR A 473 -17.93 -1.53 -19.59
N GLY A 474 -17.31 -0.77 -18.69
CA GLY A 474 -17.93 0.41 -18.08
C GLY A 474 -16.89 1.32 -17.45
N ALA A 475 -17.28 2.57 -17.24
CA ALA A 475 -16.38 3.57 -16.67
C ALA A 475 -17.09 4.60 -15.79
N ARG A 476 -16.28 5.26 -14.95
CA ARG A 476 -16.64 6.44 -14.14
C ARG A 476 -15.53 7.50 -14.19
N GLY A 477 -15.94 8.76 -14.10
CA GLY A 477 -15.02 9.89 -14.11
C GLY A 477 -14.38 10.15 -15.49
N LYS A 478 -13.16 10.68 -15.51
CA LYS A 478 -12.49 11.14 -16.74
C LYS A 478 -11.54 10.07 -17.30
N LEU A 479 -12.04 9.20 -18.18
CA LEU A 479 -11.20 8.27 -18.95
C LEU A 479 -10.81 8.89 -20.29
N ASN A 480 -11.80 9.35 -21.04
CA ASN A 480 -11.61 10.17 -22.23
C ASN A 480 -11.75 11.67 -21.88
N ASP A 481 -11.18 12.54 -22.72
CA ASP A 481 -11.58 13.94 -22.68
C ASP A 481 -12.92 14.10 -23.42
N PRO A 482 -13.97 14.62 -22.77
CA PRO A 482 -15.29 14.68 -23.38
C PRO A 482 -15.44 15.69 -24.53
N ARG A 483 -14.42 16.51 -24.80
CA ARG A 483 -14.39 17.34 -26.02
C ARG A 483 -13.86 16.54 -27.22
N CYS A 484 -13.18 15.43 -26.94
CA CYS A 484 -12.62 14.53 -27.95
C CYS A 484 -13.48 13.28 -28.17
N VAL A 485 -14.44 13.02 -27.28
CA VAL A 485 -15.41 11.91 -27.41
C VAL A 485 -16.83 12.43 -27.17
N GLY A 486 -17.81 11.91 -27.91
CA GLY A 486 -19.19 12.40 -27.83
C GLY A 486 -19.46 13.78 -28.48
N ASN A 487 -20.74 14.05 -28.79
CA ASN A 487 -21.29 15.19 -29.58
C ASN A 487 -20.47 15.64 -30.82
N PRO A 488 -21.00 15.49 -32.06
CA PRO A 488 -20.28 15.85 -33.29
C PRO A 488 -19.92 17.34 -33.48
N ASP A 489 -20.41 18.26 -32.62
CA ASP A 489 -20.09 19.69 -32.69
C ASP A 489 -19.49 20.22 -31.36
N PRO A 490 -18.18 20.02 -31.13
CA PRO A 490 -17.48 20.45 -29.91
C PRO A 490 -17.35 21.98 -29.78
N ASP A 491 -17.57 22.74 -30.86
CA ASP A 491 -17.46 24.21 -30.89
C ASP A 491 -18.79 24.92 -30.61
N SER A 492 -19.92 24.20 -30.64
CA SER A 492 -21.23 24.78 -30.35
C SER A 492 -21.33 25.32 -28.92
N ALA A 493 -22.01 26.48 -28.75
CA ALA A 493 -22.31 27.03 -27.44
C ALA A 493 -23.08 26.04 -26.54
N THR A 494 -23.88 25.15 -27.16
CA THR A 494 -24.59 24.05 -26.49
C THR A 494 -23.65 22.95 -25.98
N ALA A 495 -22.56 22.64 -26.70
CA ALA A 495 -21.51 21.71 -26.24
C ALA A 495 -20.64 22.29 -25.12
N ARG A 496 -20.62 23.63 -24.95
CA ARG A 496 -20.04 24.28 -23.78
C ARG A 496 -20.99 24.31 -22.57
N THR A 497 -22.31 24.27 -22.79
CA THR A 497 -23.33 24.26 -21.72
C THR A 497 -23.62 22.88 -21.13
N LEU A 498 -23.43 21.80 -21.90
CA LEU A 498 -23.21 20.47 -21.34
C LEU A 498 -21.72 20.47 -20.96
N ASN A 499 -21.37 20.37 -19.68
CA ASN A 499 -19.98 20.54 -19.20
C ASN A 499 -18.95 19.50 -19.73
N GLY A 500 -19.20 18.81 -20.84
CA GLY A 500 -18.41 17.71 -21.38
C GLY A 500 -18.50 16.45 -20.52
N ARG A 501 -18.41 16.58 -19.19
CA ARG A 501 -18.41 15.53 -18.17
C ARG A 501 -19.61 14.55 -18.22
N GLN A 502 -20.60 14.82 -19.05
CA GLN A 502 -21.84 14.06 -19.14
C GLN A 502 -21.88 13.00 -20.24
N ILE A 503 -20.90 12.99 -21.15
CA ILE A 503 -20.83 12.08 -22.28
C ILE A 503 -19.43 11.49 -22.43
N ASP A 504 -19.36 10.25 -22.88
CA ASP A 504 -18.13 9.53 -23.22
C ASP A 504 -18.33 8.80 -24.58
N ASP A 505 -17.36 8.01 -25.03
CA ASP A 505 -17.44 7.20 -26.25
C ASP A 505 -18.42 6.03 -26.10
N VAL A 506 -19.65 6.21 -26.57
CA VAL A 506 -20.75 5.24 -26.44
C VAL A 506 -20.39 3.83 -26.96
N LEU A 507 -19.53 3.72 -27.97
CA LEU A 507 -19.12 2.44 -28.53
C LEU A 507 -18.19 1.65 -27.60
N SER A 508 -17.47 2.33 -26.72
CA SER A 508 -16.54 1.74 -25.76
C SER A 508 -17.23 0.93 -24.65
N TRP A 509 -18.44 1.33 -24.24
CA TRP A 509 -19.05 0.87 -23.00
C TRP A 509 -20.27 -0.04 -23.24
N SER A 510 -20.30 -1.22 -22.62
CA SER A 510 -21.50 -2.08 -22.61
C SER A 510 -22.50 -1.66 -21.55
N ILE A 511 -22.00 -1.23 -20.38
CA ILE A 511 -22.81 -0.52 -19.38
C ILE A 511 -22.80 0.95 -19.79
N PRO A 512 -23.97 1.59 -20.01
CA PRO A 512 -24.03 3.00 -20.39
C PRO A 512 -23.21 3.88 -19.45
N TYR A 513 -22.35 4.71 -20.00
CA TYR A 513 -21.60 5.69 -19.23
C TYR A 513 -22.58 6.65 -18.55
N LEU A 514 -22.40 6.82 -17.25
CA LEU A 514 -23.14 7.79 -16.47
C LEU A 514 -22.18 8.90 -16.05
N ALA A 515 -22.59 10.13 -16.34
CA ALA A 515 -21.93 11.33 -15.85
C ALA A 515 -21.75 11.26 -14.33
N ASN A 516 -20.63 11.78 -13.82
CA ASN A 516 -20.55 11.99 -12.39
C ASN A 516 -21.52 13.10 -11.98
N ASP A 517 -22.39 12.82 -11.02
CA ASP A 517 -23.32 13.77 -10.42
C ASP A 517 -22.93 14.07 -8.97
N GLY A 518 -22.63 15.33 -8.69
CA GLY A 518 -22.30 15.78 -7.34
C GLY A 518 -20.81 15.73 -6.98
N GLY A 519 -20.55 15.95 -5.69
CA GLY A 519 -19.22 16.18 -5.15
C GLY A 519 -18.74 17.63 -5.32
N TYR A 520 -17.91 18.07 -4.38
CA TYR A 520 -17.35 19.40 -4.32
C TYR A 520 -16.40 19.62 -5.51
N SER A 521 -16.73 20.64 -6.30
CA SER A 521 -15.82 21.25 -7.26
C SER A 521 -15.70 22.72 -6.92
N SER A 522 -14.47 23.26 -6.84
CA SER A 522 -14.28 24.64 -6.39
C SER A 522 -15.17 25.61 -7.16
N PRO A 523 -16.02 26.40 -6.46
CA PRO A 523 -16.88 27.41 -7.08
C PRO A 523 -16.12 28.73 -7.33
N THR A 524 -14.86 28.80 -6.92
CA THR A 524 -14.04 30.01 -6.97
C THR A 524 -13.01 29.95 -8.10
N SER A 525 -12.55 31.10 -8.59
CA SER A 525 -11.42 31.19 -9.52
C SER A 525 -10.06 30.94 -8.86
N ARG A 526 -10.01 30.43 -7.61
CA ARG A 526 -8.77 30.29 -6.86
C ARG A 526 -7.91 29.15 -7.40
N SER A 527 -6.60 29.36 -7.32
CA SER A 527 -5.58 28.38 -7.69
C SER A 527 -5.50 27.22 -6.71
N CYS A 528 -5.76 27.49 -5.42
CA CYS A 528 -5.74 26.51 -4.33
C CYS A 528 -6.94 26.64 -3.39
N GLU A 529 -7.44 25.51 -2.88
CA GLU A 529 -8.50 25.46 -1.87
C GLU A 529 -8.46 24.17 -1.05
N TRP A 530 -8.81 24.24 0.24
CA TRP A 530 -8.85 23.08 1.12
C TRP A 530 -10.12 23.04 1.98
N PRO A 531 -11.27 22.67 1.39
CA PRO A 531 -12.53 22.63 2.15
C PRO A 531 -12.43 21.59 3.27
N ASP A 532 -12.99 21.91 4.43
CA ASP A 532 -13.06 20.97 5.56
C ASP A 532 -14.29 20.08 5.42
N ILE A 533 -14.22 19.13 4.48
CA ILE A 533 -15.29 18.18 4.16
C ILE A 533 -14.77 16.75 4.01
N PRO A 534 -15.61 15.73 4.20
CA PRO A 534 -15.25 14.34 3.95
C PRO A 534 -14.87 14.06 2.50
N ASP A 535 -14.04 13.04 2.27
CA ASP A 535 -13.64 12.62 0.92
C ASP A 535 -14.83 12.28 0.02
N ALA A 536 -15.81 11.56 0.57
CA ALA A 536 -17.02 11.17 -0.14
C ALA A 536 -17.80 12.38 -0.69
N GLU A 537 -17.62 13.57 -0.09
CA GLU A 537 -18.22 14.82 -0.55
C GLU A 537 -17.36 15.55 -1.59
N MET A 538 -16.12 15.13 -1.84
CA MET A 538 -15.27 15.64 -2.94
C MET A 538 -15.66 15.00 -4.27
N ILE A 539 -15.44 15.70 -5.39
CA ILE A 539 -15.76 15.17 -6.73
C ILE A 539 -15.11 13.80 -7.00
N ASP A 540 -13.87 13.61 -6.58
CA ASP A 540 -13.13 12.37 -6.82
C ASP A 540 -13.47 11.26 -5.82
N GLY A 541 -13.93 11.60 -4.60
CA GLY A 541 -14.51 10.61 -3.70
C GLY A 541 -15.86 10.09 -4.22
N ALA A 542 -16.68 10.96 -4.81
CA ALA A 542 -17.87 10.52 -5.53
C ALA A 542 -17.51 9.61 -6.72
N VAL A 543 -16.48 9.94 -7.51
CA VAL A 543 -15.99 9.06 -8.59
C VAL A 543 -15.58 7.68 -8.05
N ALA A 544 -14.85 7.64 -6.92
CA ALA A 544 -14.39 6.40 -6.30
C ALA A 544 -15.57 5.51 -5.87
N LEU A 545 -16.53 6.08 -5.14
CA LEU A 545 -17.73 5.37 -4.68
C LEU A 545 -18.57 4.85 -5.86
N ARG A 546 -18.73 5.64 -6.93
CA ARG A 546 -19.39 5.17 -8.16
C ARG A 546 -18.59 4.08 -8.88
N GLY A 547 -17.28 4.10 -8.78
CA GLY A 547 -16.38 3.06 -9.28
C GLY A 547 -16.59 1.75 -8.51
N VAL A 548 -16.65 1.82 -7.17
CA VAL A 548 -17.01 0.70 -6.27
C VAL A 548 -18.37 0.11 -6.64
N GLU A 549 -19.42 0.94 -6.77
CA GLU A 549 -20.77 0.49 -7.17
C GLU A 549 -20.76 -0.22 -8.53
N LEU A 550 -19.99 0.30 -9.49
CA LEU A 550 -19.87 -0.29 -10.82
C LEU A 550 -19.09 -1.61 -10.77
N MET A 551 -18.04 -1.71 -9.95
CA MET A 551 -17.29 -2.94 -9.72
C MET A 551 -18.19 -4.03 -9.13
N GLN A 552 -18.96 -3.71 -8.10
CA GLN A 552 -19.95 -4.62 -7.49
C GLN A 552 -20.97 -5.12 -8.54
N THR A 553 -21.45 -4.21 -9.39
CA THR A 553 -22.41 -4.54 -10.46
C THR A 553 -21.80 -5.52 -11.47
N MET A 554 -20.58 -5.27 -11.94
CA MET A 554 -19.88 -6.13 -12.89
C MET A 554 -19.51 -7.49 -12.27
N ALA A 555 -19.08 -7.49 -10.99
CA ALA A 555 -18.71 -8.68 -10.25
C ALA A 555 -19.91 -9.63 -9.99
N ALA A 556 -21.12 -9.10 -9.97
CA ALA A 556 -22.34 -9.91 -9.89
C ALA A 556 -22.71 -10.61 -11.21
N GLY A 557 -22.06 -10.27 -12.32
CA GLY A 557 -22.25 -10.89 -13.62
C GLY A 557 -21.30 -12.06 -13.88
N ASP A 558 -21.60 -12.84 -14.93
CA ASP A 558 -20.79 -14.02 -15.32
C ASP A 558 -19.69 -13.69 -16.36
N LYS A 559 -19.52 -12.42 -16.73
CA LYS A 559 -18.55 -11.99 -17.75
C LYS A 559 -17.29 -11.43 -17.11
N PRO A 560 -16.11 -11.61 -17.73
CA PRO A 560 -14.96 -10.80 -17.36
C PRO A 560 -15.25 -9.32 -17.68
N PHE A 561 -14.65 -8.40 -16.92
CA PHE A 561 -14.92 -6.99 -17.06
C PHE A 561 -13.70 -6.12 -17.34
N PHE A 562 -13.93 -4.99 -18.02
CA PHE A 562 -13.02 -3.86 -18.10
C PHE A 562 -13.70 -2.66 -17.40
N LEU A 563 -13.14 -2.26 -16.25
CA LEU A 563 -13.62 -1.16 -15.43
C LEU A 563 -12.65 0.01 -15.51
N GLY A 564 -13.07 1.13 -16.10
CA GLY A 564 -12.31 2.38 -16.07
C GLY A 564 -12.74 3.29 -14.91
N VAL A 565 -11.79 3.78 -14.11
CA VAL A 565 -12.06 4.84 -13.11
C VAL A 565 -11.07 5.98 -13.29
N GLY A 566 -11.57 7.18 -13.62
CA GLY A 566 -10.74 8.33 -13.95
C GLY A 566 -10.93 9.50 -13.01
N PHE A 567 -9.91 9.80 -12.22
CA PHE A 567 -9.90 10.90 -11.28
C PHE A 567 -9.54 12.23 -11.96
N TYR A 568 -10.13 13.33 -11.48
CA TYR A 568 -9.92 14.67 -11.98
C TYR A 568 -8.72 15.37 -11.32
N LYS A 569 -8.44 15.13 -10.04
CA LYS A 569 -7.24 15.68 -9.42
C LYS A 569 -5.99 14.88 -9.82
N PRO A 570 -4.79 15.51 -9.87
CA PRO A 570 -4.48 16.89 -9.48
C PRO A 570 -4.68 17.96 -10.59
N HIS A 571 -5.54 17.79 -11.59
CA HIS A 571 -5.85 18.86 -12.55
C HIS A 571 -6.30 20.15 -11.86
N VAL A 572 -5.76 21.28 -12.30
CA VAL A 572 -6.02 22.63 -11.78
C VAL A 572 -7.51 23.04 -11.93
N ALA A 573 -8.13 23.82 -11.05
CA ALA A 573 -7.65 24.36 -9.77
C ALA A 573 -7.33 23.28 -8.74
N TRP A 574 -6.31 23.46 -7.92
CA TRP A 574 -5.89 22.46 -6.93
C TRP A 574 -6.73 22.58 -5.67
N TYR A 575 -7.70 21.67 -5.55
CA TYR A 575 -8.50 21.57 -4.34
C TYR A 575 -8.49 20.15 -3.80
N ALA A 576 -8.14 20.03 -2.53
CA ALA A 576 -8.09 18.80 -1.76
C ALA A 576 -8.64 19.09 -0.37
N ASN A 577 -9.47 18.24 0.19
CA ASN A 577 -10.04 18.52 1.50
C ASN A 577 -8.97 18.67 2.60
N LYS A 578 -9.32 19.41 3.64
CA LYS A 578 -8.39 19.89 4.68
C LYS A 578 -7.53 18.77 5.29
N ARG A 579 -8.08 17.57 5.47
CA ARG A 579 -7.33 16.44 6.03
C ARG A 579 -6.10 16.04 5.21
N HIS A 580 -6.13 16.18 3.88
CA HIS A 580 -4.98 15.89 3.01
C HIS A 580 -4.03 17.06 2.90
N TRP A 581 -4.58 18.28 2.96
CA TRP A 581 -3.76 19.48 3.08
C TRP A 581 -2.89 19.44 4.33
N ASP A 582 -3.47 19.07 5.47
CA ASP A 582 -2.81 18.99 6.77
C ASP A 582 -1.78 17.85 6.88
N MET A 583 -1.66 16.96 5.88
CA MET A 583 -0.61 15.91 5.84
C MET A 583 0.79 16.49 5.62
N TYR A 584 0.87 17.73 5.16
CA TYR A 584 2.12 18.35 4.72
C TYR A 584 2.37 19.66 5.45
N ASP A 585 3.62 19.89 5.87
CA ASP A 585 4.10 21.22 6.23
C ASP A 585 4.65 21.90 4.97
N ARG A 586 4.20 23.13 4.69
CA ARG A 586 4.69 23.91 3.55
C ARG A 586 6.20 24.12 3.60
N ALA A 587 6.77 24.16 4.81
CA ALA A 587 8.20 24.37 5.02
C ALA A 587 9.06 23.19 4.53
N ASP A 588 8.47 22.00 4.32
CA ASP A 588 9.18 20.82 3.84
C ASP A 588 9.35 20.82 2.31
N PHE A 589 8.59 21.64 1.58
CA PHE A 589 8.69 21.74 0.13
C PHE A 589 9.83 22.66 -0.32
N GLU A 590 10.52 22.21 -1.36
CA GLU A 590 11.49 23.03 -2.10
C GLU A 590 10.92 23.43 -3.46
N ARG A 591 11.29 24.62 -3.93
CA ARG A 591 11.02 25.03 -5.31
C ARG A 591 11.93 24.26 -6.25
N ALA A 592 11.52 24.16 -7.52
CA ALA A 592 12.39 23.62 -8.56
C ALA A 592 13.77 24.30 -8.53
N SER A 593 14.82 23.49 -8.49
CA SER A 593 16.20 23.96 -8.40
C SER A 593 16.68 24.72 -9.65
N PHE A 594 16.01 24.49 -10.79
CA PHE A 594 16.23 25.24 -12.02
C PHE A 594 14.91 25.83 -12.55
N THR A 595 14.83 27.16 -12.56
CA THR A 595 13.65 27.91 -12.99
C THR A 595 13.91 28.75 -14.23
N ASN A 596 15.02 28.57 -14.93
CA ASN A 596 15.29 29.33 -16.15
C ASN A 596 14.89 28.53 -17.39
N ARG A 597 14.63 29.23 -18.49
CA ARG A 597 14.63 28.58 -19.80
C ARG A 597 16.00 27.91 -20.03
N PRO A 598 16.05 26.68 -20.57
CA PRO A 598 17.33 26.03 -20.85
C PRO A 598 18.21 26.88 -21.77
N PHE A 599 19.51 26.90 -21.50
CA PHE A 599 20.47 27.60 -22.34
C PHE A 599 20.45 27.00 -23.75
N ASN A 600 20.44 27.85 -24.78
CA ASN A 600 20.37 27.46 -26.20
C ASN A 600 19.13 26.65 -26.64
N ALA A 601 18.10 26.46 -25.80
CA ALA A 601 16.87 25.79 -26.22
C ALA A 601 16.18 26.54 -27.38
N ILE A 602 15.60 25.80 -28.32
CA ILE A 602 14.75 26.42 -29.35
C ILE A 602 13.48 27.00 -28.71
N ALA A 603 12.98 28.11 -29.27
CA ALA A 603 11.81 28.80 -28.72
C ALA A 603 10.53 27.95 -28.74
N ALA A 604 10.45 26.93 -29.60
CA ALA A 604 9.28 26.06 -29.68
C ALA A 604 9.18 25.05 -28.53
N SER A 605 10.31 24.67 -27.91
CA SER A 605 10.35 23.69 -26.82
C SER A 605 9.97 24.29 -25.47
N TRP A 606 10.19 25.60 -25.31
CA TRP A 606 9.87 26.34 -24.10
C TRP A 606 8.63 27.22 -24.36
N LYS A 607 7.50 26.86 -23.76
CA LYS A 607 6.23 27.59 -23.85
C LYS A 607 5.57 27.67 -22.48
N GLU A 608 5.13 28.85 -22.09
CA GLU A 608 4.35 29.04 -20.86
C GLU A 608 3.02 28.27 -20.93
N GLY A 609 2.72 27.50 -19.89
CA GLY A 609 1.43 26.87 -19.72
C GLY A 609 0.46 27.84 -19.06
N THR A 610 -0.54 28.31 -19.80
CA THR A 610 -1.46 29.36 -19.32
C THR A 610 -2.59 28.84 -18.43
N GLU A 611 -2.67 27.54 -18.19
CA GLU A 611 -3.84 26.91 -17.53
C GLU A 611 -4.00 27.34 -16.07
N VAL A 612 -2.88 27.57 -15.38
CA VAL A 612 -2.88 28.15 -14.02
C VAL A 612 -3.30 29.62 -14.05
N HIS A 613 -3.07 30.34 -15.16
CA HIS A 613 -3.48 31.74 -15.31
C HIS A 613 -5.01 31.86 -15.32
N ASP A 614 -5.69 30.94 -16.00
CA ASP A 614 -7.15 30.89 -16.10
C ASP A 614 -7.84 30.53 -14.76
N LYS A 615 -7.07 30.01 -13.80
CA LYS A 615 -7.48 29.62 -12.44
C LYS A 615 -6.75 30.42 -11.37
N TRP A 616 -6.29 31.62 -11.71
CA TRP A 616 -5.55 32.47 -10.80
C TRP A 616 -6.45 33.15 -9.77
N ASP A 617 -5.94 33.32 -8.55
CA ASP A 617 -6.68 33.84 -7.39
C ASP A 617 -7.39 35.17 -7.66
N VAL A 618 -6.78 36.02 -8.50
CA VAL A 618 -7.35 37.30 -8.92
C VAL A 618 -7.34 37.37 -10.45
N GLU A 619 -8.53 37.40 -11.04
CA GLU A 619 -8.75 37.41 -12.49
C GLU A 619 -7.97 38.55 -13.17
N GLY A 620 -7.28 38.23 -14.27
CA GLY A 620 -6.51 39.19 -15.06
C GLY A 620 -5.20 39.67 -14.42
N THR A 621 -4.78 39.11 -13.28
CA THR A 621 -3.53 39.50 -12.60
C THR A 621 -2.55 38.33 -12.51
N TRP A 622 -1.88 38.04 -13.63
CA TRP A 622 -0.85 37.00 -13.64
C TRP A 622 0.52 37.55 -13.20
N PRO A 623 1.13 37.03 -12.11
CA PRO A 623 2.50 37.35 -11.78
C PRO A 623 3.48 36.48 -12.59
N ASP A 624 4.45 37.11 -13.23
CA ASP A 624 5.56 36.40 -13.89
C ASP A 624 6.90 37.05 -13.48
N PRO A 625 7.78 36.33 -12.74
CA PRO A 625 7.56 34.99 -12.16
C PRO A 625 6.55 35.01 -10.99
N ILE A 626 5.99 33.85 -10.65
CA ILE A 626 5.15 33.67 -9.45
C ILE A 626 5.99 33.87 -8.20
N ASP A 627 5.44 34.55 -7.18
CA ASP A 627 6.08 34.75 -5.87
C ASP A 627 6.53 33.40 -5.24
N PRO A 628 7.76 33.31 -4.68
CA PRO A 628 8.28 32.07 -4.12
C PRO A 628 7.38 31.37 -3.11
N ASP A 629 6.76 32.11 -2.18
CA ASP A 629 5.90 31.52 -1.15
C ASP A 629 4.61 30.99 -1.77
N LYS A 630 4.10 31.68 -2.80
CA LYS A 630 2.96 31.21 -3.58
C LYS A 630 3.31 29.93 -4.35
N GLN A 631 4.51 29.80 -4.92
CA GLN A 631 4.92 28.56 -5.60
C GLN A 631 4.88 27.35 -4.65
N LEU A 632 5.38 27.52 -3.42
CA LEU A 632 5.34 26.47 -2.39
C LEU A 632 3.90 26.13 -1.98
N GLU A 633 2.99 27.12 -1.95
CA GLU A 633 1.57 26.87 -1.75
C GLU A 633 0.94 26.04 -2.88
N LEU A 634 1.27 26.34 -4.14
CA LEU A 634 0.77 25.57 -5.29
C LEU A 634 1.29 24.12 -5.25
N ILE A 635 2.57 23.93 -4.92
CA ILE A 635 3.19 22.60 -4.77
C ILE A 635 2.50 21.83 -3.64
N HIS A 636 2.33 22.44 -2.46
CA HIS A 636 1.61 21.85 -1.33
C HIS A 636 0.21 21.40 -1.75
N SER A 637 -0.54 22.26 -2.47
CA SER A 637 -1.88 21.89 -2.95
C SER A 637 -1.86 20.72 -3.92
N TYR A 638 -0.88 20.66 -4.82
CA TYR A 638 -0.71 19.54 -5.75
C TYR A 638 -0.48 18.22 -5.00
N TYR A 639 0.40 18.20 -3.99
CA TYR A 639 0.65 17.02 -3.15
C TYR A 639 -0.58 16.61 -2.33
N ALA A 640 -1.32 17.57 -1.78
CA ALA A 640 -2.58 17.30 -1.09
C ALA A 640 -3.62 16.65 -2.02
N CYS A 641 -3.71 17.13 -3.27
CA CYS A 641 -4.54 16.50 -4.30
C CYS A 641 -4.09 15.06 -4.60
N VAL A 642 -2.77 14.81 -4.71
CA VAL A 642 -2.22 13.46 -4.95
C VAL A 642 -2.58 12.51 -3.80
N SER A 643 -2.40 12.91 -2.54
CA SER A 643 -2.78 12.06 -1.39
C SER A 643 -4.29 11.83 -1.26
N MET A 644 -5.10 12.80 -1.70
CA MET A 644 -6.54 12.60 -1.78
C MET A 644 -6.88 11.52 -2.82
N ILE A 645 -6.26 11.56 -4.00
CA ILE A 645 -6.46 10.52 -5.00
C ILE A 645 -5.94 9.16 -4.53
N ASP A 646 -4.81 9.12 -3.83
CA ASP A 646 -4.31 7.89 -3.22
C ASP A 646 -5.35 7.24 -2.29
N SER A 647 -5.97 8.03 -1.40
CA SER A 647 -7.06 7.53 -0.53
C SER A 647 -8.24 6.97 -1.33
N GLN A 648 -8.57 7.59 -2.47
CA GLN A 648 -9.66 7.14 -3.34
C GLN A 648 -9.33 5.84 -4.08
N ILE A 649 -8.06 5.66 -4.46
CA ILE A 649 -7.55 4.41 -5.04
C ILE A 649 -7.62 3.29 -4.00
N GLY A 650 -7.32 3.59 -2.74
CA GLY A 650 -7.51 2.66 -1.62
C GLY A 650 -8.91 2.05 -1.60
N LEU A 651 -9.97 2.87 -1.75
CA LEU A 651 -11.35 2.38 -1.78
C LEU A 651 -11.62 1.38 -2.91
N LEU A 652 -11.07 1.62 -4.11
CA LEU A 652 -11.24 0.71 -5.25
C LEU A 652 -10.51 -0.61 -5.01
N MET A 653 -9.29 -0.53 -4.48
CA MET A 653 -8.46 -1.70 -4.22
C MET A 653 -9.03 -2.55 -3.08
N ASP A 654 -9.50 -1.92 -2.00
CA ASP A 654 -10.13 -2.60 -0.86
C ASP A 654 -11.43 -3.28 -1.26
N GLU A 655 -12.25 -2.66 -2.13
CA GLU A 655 -13.45 -3.30 -2.67
C GLU A 655 -13.11 -4.49 -3.57
N MET A 656 -12.09 -4.36 -4.43
CA MET A 656 -11.61 -5.46 -5.27
C MET A 656 -11.18 -6.66 -4.42
N ASP A 657 -10.46 -6.40 -3.32
CA ASP A 657 -10.06 -7.41 -2.33
C ASP A 657 -11.31 -8.03 -1.66
N ALA A 658 -12.27 -7.22 -1.20
CA ALA A 658 -13.48 -7.67 -0.53
C ALA A 658 -14.39 -8.54 -1.41
N LEU A 659 -14.44 -8.25 -2.72
CA LEU A 659 -15.18 -9.04 -3.71
C LEU A 659 -14.43 -10.30 -4.16
N GLY A 660 -13.20 -10.52 -3.68
CA GLY A 660 -12.36 -11.67 -4.08
C GLY A 660 -11.88 -11.59 -5.53
N LEU A 661 -11.77 -10.39 -6.09
CA LEU A 661 -11.39 -10.15 -7.50
C LEU A 661 -9.88 -10.01 -7.69
N SER A 662 -9.11 -9.85 -6.61
CA SER A 662 -7.67 -9.56 -6.69
C SER A 662 -6.87 -10.69 -7.34
N SER A 663 -7.32 -11.94 -7.24
CA SER A 663 -6.68 -13.09 -7.88
C SER A 663 -6.94 -13.21 -9.39
N ASN A 664 -7.82 -12.38 -9.96
CA ASN A 664 -8.15 -12.44 -11.38
C ASN A 664 -8.18 -11.08 -12.10
N THR A 665 -7.71 -10.01 -11.47
CA THR A 665 -7.80 -8.64 -11.99
C THR A 665 -6.42 -8.04 -12.26
N VAL A 666 -6.19 -7.57 -13.48
CA VAL A 666 -5.06 -6.71 -13.84
C VAL A 666 -5.41 -5.28 -13.46
N VAL A 667 -4.55 -4.64 -12.68
CA VAL A 667 -4.70 -3.23 -12.29
C VAL A 667 -3.67 -2.40 -13.04
N VAL A 668 -4.13 -1.38 -13.77
CA VAL A 668 -3.27 -0.43 -14.46
C VAL A 668 -3.55 0.97 -13.93
N LEU A 669 -2.56 1.58 -13.28
CA LEU A 669 -2.59 2.96 -12.85
C LEU A 669 -1.74 3.81 -13.80
N TRP A 670 -2.31 4.91 -14.29
CA TRP A 670 -1.61 5.82 -15.19
C TRP A 670 -2.06 7.28 -15.01
N GLY A 671 -1.15 8.22 -15.27
CA GLY A 671 -1.44 9.64 -15.43
C GLY A 671 -1.45 10.02 -16.90
N ASP A 672 -2.29 10.97 -17.35
CA ASP A 672 -2.48 11.23 -18.80
C ASP A 672 -1.43 12.14 -19.46
N HIS A 673 -0.63 12.85 -18.68
CA HIS A 673 0.61 13.51 -19.08
C HIS A 673 1.34 14.01 -17.83
N GLY A 674 2.57 14.51 -17.98
CA GLY A 674 3.29 15.14 -16.87
C GLY A 674 2.76 16.53 -16.51
N TYR A 675 3.43 17.19 -15.57
CA TYR A 675 3.10 18.54 -15.13
C TYR A 675 4.34 19.32 -14.66
N HIS A 676 4.46 20.58 -15.07
CA HIS A 676 5.46 21.53 -14.58
C HIS A 676 4.99 22.18 -13.28
N LEU A 677 5.86 22.20 -12.27
CA LEU A 677 5.61 22.78 -10.94
C LEU A 677 6.68 23.84 -10.61
N GLY A 678 6.88 24.79 -11.53
CA GLY A 678 7.82 25.90 -11.41
C GLY A 678 9.18 25.66 -12.06
N ASP A 679 9.50 24.42 -12.45
CA ASP A 679 10.69 24.12 -13.24
C ASP A 679 10.66 24.87 -14.56
N HIS A 680 11.82 25.40 -14.98
CA HIS A 680 11.95 26.30 -16.13
C HIS A 680 11.08 27.57 -16.11
N ASN A 681 10.59 27.99 -14.93
CA ASN A 681 9.54 29.02 -14.75
C ASN A 681 8.25 28.67 -15.50
N GLN A 682 7.96 27.38 -15.63
CA GLN A 682 6.77 26.86 -16.27
C GLN A 682 5.82 26.26 -15.22
N TRP A 683 4.54 26.41 -15.49
CA TRP A 683 3.45 25.80 -14.74
C TRP A 683 2.50 25.18 -15.75
N GLY A 684 1.91 24.03 -15.42
CA GLY A 684 1.00 23.36 -16.35
C GLY A 684 1.68 22.34 -17.26
N LYS A 685 1.07 22.16 -18.42
CA LYS A 685 1.47 21.19 -19.45
C LYS A 685 1.87 21.90 -20.74
N HIS A 686 1.68 21.28 -21.90
CA HIS A 686 1.91 21.86 -23.23
C HIS A 686 3.35 21.94 -23.73
N THR A 687 4.26 21.10 -23.22
CA THR A 687 5.66 21.04 -23.65
C THR A 687 6.06 19.61 -24.03
N ASN A 688 7.13 19.51 -24.79
CA ASN A 688 7.79 18.23 -25.09
C ASN A 688 9.01 18.00 -24.18
N MET A 689 9.09 18.69 -23.04
CA MET A 689 10.14 18.52 -22.02
C MET A 689 9.82 17.34 -21.10
N GLU A 690 10.75 16.90 -20.25
CA GLU A 690 10.56 15.75 -19.37
C GLU A 690 9.33 15.90 -18.49
N GLN A 691 9.22 17.05 -17.82
CA GLN A 691 8.14 17.31 -16.88
C GLN A 691 6.78 17.42 -17.57
N GLY A 692 6.73 17.76 -18.85
CA GLY A 692 5.48 17.80 -19.62
C GLY A 692 4.99 16.44 -20.10
N THR A 693 5.90 15.48 -20.38
CA THR A 693 5.51 14.20 -20.98
C THR A 693 5.66 12.98 -20.09
N ARG A 694 6.47 13.03 -19.03
CA ARG A 694 6.70 11.88 -18.13
C ARG A 694 5.49 11.64 -17.23
N THR A 695 4.99 10.42 -17.23
CA THR A 695 3.76 10.00 -16.55
C THR A 695 4.02 8.84 -15.60
N PRO A 696 3.26 8.72 -14.50
CA PRO A 696 3.25 7.47 -13.74
C PRO A 696 2.60 6.37 -14.57
N LEU A 697 3.17 5.17 -14.50
CA LEU A 697 2.58 3.92 -14.96
C LEU A 697 2.96 2.79 -13.99
N ILE A 698 1.94 2.15 -13.41
CA ILE A 698 2.08 0.94 -12.60
C ILE A 698 1.15 -0.12 -13.19
N ILE A 699 1.69 -1.31 -13.46
CA ILE A 699 0.90 -2.47 -13.89
C ILE A 699 1.07 -3.57 -12.85
N SER A 700 -0.01 -3.89 -12.14
CA SER A 700 -0.08 -5.01 -11.21
C SER A 700 -0.97 -6.09 -11.78
N SER A 701 -0.59 -7.35 -11.59
CA SER A 701 -1.33 -8.49 -12.09
C SER A 701 -1.05 -9.71 -11.21
N PRO A 702 -2.09 -10.42 -10.75
CA PRO A 702 -1.93 -11.63 -9.92
C PRO A 702 -1.24 -12.77 -10.66
N PHE A 703 -1.09 -12.65 -11.98
CA PHE A 703 -0.45 -13.67 -12.79
C PHE A 703 1.04 -13.42 -13.06
N LEU A 704 1.58 -12.31 -12.56
CA LEU A 704 3.01 -12.05 -12.57
C LEU A 704 3.61 -12.65 -11.30
N THR A 705 4.56 -13.56 -11.46
CA THR A 705 5.14 -14.32 -10.33
C THR A 705 6.15 -13.51 -9.51
N ASN A 706 6.56 -12.33 -9.98
CA ASN A 706 7.41 -11.39 -9.24
C ASN A 706 7.13 -9.95 -9.71
N ALA A 707 7.09 -9.00 -8.77
CA ALA A 707 7.22 -7.58 -9.09
C ALA A 707 8.59 -7.33 -9.75
N VAL A 708 8.63 -6.60 -10.86
CA VAL A 708 9.89 -6.16 -11.49
C VAL A 708 10.16 -4.74 -11.00
N PRO A 709 11.10 -4.53 -10.05
CA PRO A 709 11.34 -3.20 -9.52
C PRO A 709 12.00 -2.29 -10.58
N GLY A 710 11.33 -1.17 -10.88
CA GLY A 710 11.90 -0.01 -11.56
C GLY A 710 12.33 -0.23 -13.01
N VAL A 711 11.37 -0.37 -13.93
CA VAL A 711 11.64 -0.48 -15.37
C VAL A 711 12.03 0.89 -15.95
N SER A 712 13.30 1.03 -16.39
CA SER A 712 13.83 2.25 -17.03
C SER A 712 13.68 2.26 -18.56
N SER A 713 13.25 1.15 -19.16
CA SER A 713 12.95 1.08 -20.60
C SER A 713 11.97 2.19 -21.00
N PRO A 714 12.23 2.96 -22.06
CA PRO A 714 11.26 3.91 -22.58
C PRO A 714 9.98 3.20 -23.01
N VAL A 715 8.85 3.65 -22.49
CA VAL A 715 7.51 3.16 -22.85
C VAL A 715 6.57 4.35 -23.06
N GLY A 716 5.44 4.13 -23.74
CA GLY A 716 4.43 5.19 -23.90
C GLY A 716 3.02 4.68 -24.01
N PHE A 717 2.06 5.60 -24.15
CA PHE A 717 0.63 5.25 -24.13
C PHE A 717 0.20 4.36 -25.28
N LEU A 718 0.92 4.40 -26.40
CA LEU A 718 0.71 3.48 -27.51
C LEU A 718 0.78 2.02 -27.04
N ASP A 719 1.59 1.72 -26.02
CA ASP A 719 1.90 0.36 -25.59
C ASP A 719 0.78 -0.30 -24.77
N PHE A 720 -0.16 0.50 -24.25
CA PHE A 720 -1.22 0.01 -23.37
C PHE A 720 -2.16 -0.96 -24.08
N PHE A 721 -2.59 -0.61 -25.30
CA PHE A 721 -3.50 -1.44 -26.07
C PHE A 721 -2.93 -2.83 -26.38
N PRO A 722 -1.76 -2.97 -27.04
CA PRO A 722 -1.20 -4.29 -27.31
C PRO A 722 -0.85 -5.07 -26.04
N THR A 723 -0.42 -4.38 -24.96
CA THR A 723 -0.16 -5.03 -23.67
C THR A 723 -1.42 -5.64 -23.08
N LEU A 724 -2.51 -4.87 -23.00
CA LEU A 724 -3.78 -5.35 -22.46
C LEU A 724 -4.38 -6.45 -23.33
N CYS A 725 -4.25 -6.37 -24.65
CA CYS A 725 -4.64 -7.47 -25.54
C CYS A 725 -3.84 -8.75 -25.24
N GLU A 726 -2.53 -8.68 -25.10
CA GLU A 726 -1.71 -9.86 -24.76
C GLU A 726 -2.06 -10.41 -23.37
N MET A 727 -2.18 -9.54 -22.37
CA MET A 727 -2.56 -9.89 -20.99
C MET A 727 -4.00 -10.41 -20.85
N ALA A 728 -4.87 -10.16 -21.82
CA ALA A 728 -6.24 -10.68 -21.85
C ALA A 728 -6.42 -11.78 -22.92
N ASN A 729 -5.33 -12.17 -23.59
CA ASN A 729 -5.32 -13.12 -24.69
C ASN A 729 -6.32 -12.77 -25.82
N LEU A 730 -6.39 -11.49 -26.17
CA LEU A 730 -7.21 -10.96 -27.25
C LEU A 730 -6.35 -10.72 -28.51
N PRO A 731 -6.89 -10.93 -29.72
CA PRO A 731 -6.19 -10.54 -30.94
C PRO A 731 -5.98 -9.04 -30.97
N LEU A 732 -4.89 -8.58 -31.58
CA LEU A 732 -4.70 -7.14 -31.81
C LEU A 732 -5.71 -6.66 -32.87
N PRO A 733 -6.44 -5.55 -32.65
CA PRO A 733 -7.26 -4.95 -33.68
C PRO A 733 -6.41 -4.22 -34.71
N GLU A 734 -6.97 -4.08 -35.91
CA GLU A 734 -6.52 -3.09 -36.87
C GLU A 734 -7.33 -1.81 -36.72
N GLN A 735 -6.66 -0.68 -36.93
CA GLN A 735 -7.27 0.65 -36.96
C GLN A 735 -7.69 1.02 -38.39
N PRO A 736 -8.64 1.97 -38.54
CA PRO A 736 -9.01 2.50 -39.84
C PRO A 736 -7.85 3.24 -40.49
N MET A 737 -7.70 3.06 -41.80
CA MET A 737 -6.79 3.88 -42.62
C MET A 737 -7.38 5.27 -42.89
N ASP A 738 -8.70 5.34 -43.08
CA ASP A 738 -9.50 6.56 -43.28
C ASP A 738 -10.99 6.30 -42.98
N ASP A 739 -11.88 7.21 -43.35
CA ASP A 739 -13.34 7.10 -43.14
C ASP A 739 -14.03 6.09 -44.06
N THR A 740 -13.34 5.59 -45.09
CA THR A 740 -13.84 4.60 -46.05
C THR A 740 -13.22 3.22 -45.87
N GLN A 741 -11.98 3.15 -45.40
CA GLN A 741 -11.24 1.92 -45.14
C GLN A 741 -11.08 1.71 -43.63
N LEU A 742 -12.03 0.96 -43.05
CA LEU A 742 -12.17 0.78 -41.61
C LEU A 742 -11.12 -0.13 -40.94
N THR A 743 -10.24 -0.77 -41.72
CA THR A 743 -9.15 -1.64 -41.25
C THR A 743 -7.88 -1.45 -42.10
N GLY A 744 -6.77 -2.08 -41.71
CA GLY A 744 -5.50 -2.05 -42.46
C GLY A 744 -4.41 -1.17 -41.87
N ARG A 745 -4.67 -0.44 -40.77
CA ARG A 745 -3.63 0.28 -40.01
C ARG A 745 -3.25 -0.52 -38.76
N PRO A 746 -2.01 -0.99 -38.59
CA PRO A 746 -1.60 -1.66 -37.36
C PRO A 746 -1.49 -0.66 -36.20
N LEU A 747 -1.62 -1.17 -34.97
CA LEU A 747 -1.29 -0.41 -33.76
C LEU A 747 0.17 0.05 -33.78
N LYS A 748 0.49 1.17 -33.13
CA LYS A 748 1.87 1.70 -33.04
C LYS A 748 2.64 1.24 -31.82
N GLY A 749 1.92 0.82 -30.79
CA GLY A 749 2.55 0.30 -29.57
C GLY A 749 3.15 -1.08 -29.76
N VAL A 750 3.93 -1.47 -28.77
CA VAL A 750 4.37 -2.86 -28.57
C VAL A 750 3.91 -3.32 -27.20
N SER A 751 3.76 -4.62 -27.02
CA SER A 751 3.41 -5.16 -25.71
C SER A 751 4.54 -4.97 -24.70
N LEU A 752 4.16 -4.62 -23.47
CA LEU A 752 5.04 -4.50 -22.32
C LEU A 752 5.16 -5.80 -21.52
N VAL A 753 4.42 -6.86 -21.87
CA VAL A 753 4.48 -8.16 -21.17
C VAL A 753 5.92 -8.67 -21.00
N PRO A 754 6.82 -8.60 -22.00
CA PRO A 754 8.21 -9.00 -21.81
C PRO A 754 8.95 -8.22 -20.70
N LEU A 755 8.55 -6.98 -20.41
CA LEU A 755 9.10 -6.20 -19.30
C LEU A 755 8.46 -6.61 -17.98
N LEU A 756 7.16 -6.91 -17.98
CA LEU A 756 6.40 -7.35 -16.81
C LEU A 756 6.86 -8.73 -16.30
N THR A 757 7.25 -9.62 -17.20
CA THR A 757 7.74 -10.98 -16.86
C THR A 757 9.26 -11.03 -16.65
N GLY A 758 9.98 -9.93 -16.92
CA GLY A 758 11.44 -9.89 -16.88
C GLY A 758 12.14 -10.63 -18.02
N GLU A 759 11.40 -11.09 -19.04
CA GLU A 759 11.96 -11.72 -20.24
C GLU A 759 12.84 -10.76 -21.06
N SER A 760 12.55 -9.46 -20.99
CA SER A 760 13.37 -8.42 -21.60
C SER A 760 13.59 -7.25 -20.63
N LYS A 761 14.72 -6.56 -20.83
CA LYS A 761 15.03 -5.30 -20.14
C LYS A 761 14.60 -4.06 -20.94
N ALA A 762 14.31 -4.23 -22.23
CA ALA A 762 13.87 -3.16 -23.11
C ALA A 762 13.03 -3.69 -24.28
N VAL A 763 12.02 -2.92 -24.69
CA VAL A 763 11.19 -3.23 -25.86
C VAL A 763 11.46 -2.31 -27.05
N ARG A 764 12.14 -1.18 -26.81
CA ARG A 764 12.49 -0.18 -27.82
C ARG A 764 13.68 0.66 -27.36
N GLN A 765 14.28 1.40 -28.30
CA GLN A 765 15.35 2.35 -28.00
C GLN A 765 14.84 3.66 -27.37
N GLY A 766 13.64 4.10 -27.77
CA GLY A 766 13.03 5.34 -27.31
C GLY A 766 11.57 5.46 -27.72
N ILE A 767 10.88 6.45 -27.18
CA ILE A 767 9.45 6.72 -27.39
C ILE A 767 9.23 8.15 -27.90
N LEU A 768 8.27 8.31 -28.82
CA LEU A 768 7.90 9.59 -29.44
C LEU A 768 6.77 10.34 -28.70
N SER A 769 6.90 11.67 -28.63
CA SER A 769 5.85 12.63 -28.23
C SER A 769 5.76 13.80 -29.23
N ILE A 770 4.56 14.36 -29.42
CA ILE A 770 4.26 15.46 -30.35
C ILE A 770 3.63 16.64 -29.61
N LYS A 771 4.21 17.83 -29.77
CA LYS A 771 3.62 19.11 -29.31
C LYS A 771 4.00 20.27 -30.22
N GLY A 772 3.74 20.13 -31.52
CA GLY A 772 4.15 21.08 -32.56
C GLY A 772 5.63 20.98 -32.96
N ASN A 773 6.43 20.27 -32.16
CA ASN A 773 7.71 19.65 -32.50
C ASN A 773 7.63 18.17 -32.08
N TYR A 774 8.66 17.38 -32.39
CA TYR A 774 8.72 15.94 -32.11
C TYR A 774 9.82 15.66 -31.11
N ALA A 775 9.52 14.96 -30.02
CA ALA A 775 10.50 14.56 -29.03
C ALA A 775 10.69 13.05 -29.05
N PHE A 776 11.94 12.59 -28.99
CA PHE A 776 12.33 11.19 -28.86
C PHE A 776 13.07 11.00 -27.55
N ARG A 777 12.44 10.30 -26.61
CA ARG A 777 12.99 10.02 -25.29
C ARG A 777 13.54 8.60 -25.24
N THR A 778 14.85 8.47 -25.04
CA THR A 778 15.53 7.19 -24.79
C THR A 778 15.69 6.97 -23.30
N GLU A 779 16.50 6.00 -22.84
CA GLU A 779 16.82 5.87 -21.41
C GLU A 779 17.64 7.07 -20.90
N ARG A 780 18.59 7.56 -21.70
CA ARG A 780 19.52 8.64 -21.30
C ARG A 780 19.23 10.02 -21.87
N TYR A 781 18.84 10.10 -23.14
CA TYR A 781 18.72 11.38 -23.85
C TYR A 781 17.28 11.67 -24.28
N ARG A 782 16.94 12.96 -24.33
CA ARG A 782 15.78 13.48 -25.07
C ARG A 782 16.26 14.34 -26.23
N TYR A 783 15.84 13.97 -27.43
CA TYR A 783 16.06 14.74 -28.65
C TYR A 783 14.74 15.37 -29.10
N ILE A 784 14.70 16.68 -29.26
CA ILE A 784 13.53 17.41 -29.77
C ILE A 784 13.87 17.98 -31.14
N GLU A 785 12.98 17.81 -32.12
CA GLU A 785 13.15 18.30 -33.48
C GLU A 785 11.92 19.09 -33.92
N GLN A 786 12.14 20.32 -34.37
CA GLN A 786 11.10 21.15 -34.99
C GLN A 786 11.25 21.10 -36.51
N VAL A 787 10.18 20.76 -37.19
CA VAL A 787 10.12 20.66 -38.66
C VAL A 787 9.16 21.71 -39.23
N SER A 788 9.46 22.17 -40.43
CA SER A 788 8.57 23.01 -41.24
C SER A 788 8.67 22.57 -42.69
N GLY A 789 7.57 22.02 -43.22
CA GLY A 789 7.58 21.36 -44.52
C GLY A 789 8.53 20.15 -44.51
N ASP A 790 9.49 20.16 -45.43
CA ASP A 790 10.53 19.14 -45.59
C ASP A 790 11.84 19.49 -44.86
N THR A 791 11.85 20.51 -44.01
CA THR A 791 13.08 21.05 -43.42
C THR A 791 13.05 20.99 -41.89
N VAL A 792 14.15 20.54 -41.30
CA VAL A 792 14.41 20.67 -39.85
C VAL A 792 14.86 22.09 -39.54
N ILE A 793 14.08 22.82 -38.74
CA ILE A 793 14.29 24.25 -38.43
C ILE A 793 14.75 24.51 -37.00
N GLY A 794 14.75 23.49 -36.14
CA GLY A 794 15.18 23.61 -34.75
C GLY A 794 15.44 22.25 -34.11
N ARG A 795 16.33 22.22 -33.12
CA ARG A 795 16.69 21.00 -32.40
C ARG A 795 17.11 21.27 -30.96
N ASP A 796 16.68 20.40 -30.05
CA ASP A 796 17.23 20.30 -28.69
C ASP A 796 17.77 18.88 -28.42
N LEU A 797 18.79 18.79 -27.56
CA LEU A 797 19.32 17.54 -27.04
C LEU A 797 19.66 17.71 -25.56
N TYR A 798 19.00 16.94 -24.69
CA TYR A 798 19.24 16.94 -23.24
C TYR A 798 19.75 15.57 -22.78
N ASP A 799 20.71 15.55 -21.83
CA ASP A 799 21.35 14.35 -21.28
C ASP A 799 20.94 14.17 -19.81
N TYR A 800 20.00 13.26 -19.50
CA TYR A 800 19.48 13.11 -18.14
C TYR A 800 20.44 12.44 -17.15
N VAL A 801 21.59 11.94 -17.62
CA VAL A 801 22.63 11.45 -16.70
C VAL A 801 23.47 12.60 -16.15
N ASN A 802 23.83 13.57 -16.99
CA ASN A 802 24.70 14.68 -16.59
C ASN A 802 23.94 15.98 -16.31
N ASP A 803 22.74 16.12 -16.88
CA ASP A 803 21.87 17.29 -16.81
C ASP A 803 20.40 16.84 -16.65
N PRO A 804 20.03 16.23 -15.48
CA PRO A 804 18.69 15.71 -15.25
C PRO A 804 17.58 16.77 -15.22
N LEU A 805 17.96 18.06 -15.13
CA LEU A 805 17.05 19.21 -15.07
C LEU A 805 16.93 19.92 -16.42
N GLU A 806 17.45 19.35 -17.51
CA GLU A 806 17.37 19.91 -18.86
C GLU A 806 17.85 21.38 -18.91
N THR A 807 18.96 21.70 -18.24
CA THR A 807 19.45 23.08 -18.10
C THR A 807 20.13 23.62 -19.35
N VAL A 808 20.70 22.76 -20.20
CA VAL A 808 21.45 23.15 -21.40
C VAL A 808 21.06 22.29 -22.61
N ASN A 809 20.70 22.94 -23.71
CA ASN A 809 20.56 22.28 -25.00
C ASN A 809 21.94 21.98 -25.62
N LEU A 810 22.28 20.70 -25.73
CA LEU A 810 23.55 20.20 -26.27
C LEU A 810 23.58 20.10 -27.80
N ALA A 811 22.45 20.31 -28.49
CA ALA A 811 22.34 20.01 -29.92
C ALA A 811 23.17 20.92 -30.84
N GLY A 812 23.68 22.04 -30.31
CA GLY A 812 24.61 22.95 -30.97
C GLY A 812 26.02 22.92 -30.39
N GLU A 813 26.27 22.17 -29.33
CA GLU A 813 27.55 22.14 -28.63
C GLU A 813 28.58 21.29 -29.39
N PRO A 814 29.86 21.71 -29.44
CA PRO A 814 30.91 20.95 -30.12
C PRO A 814 31.04 19.52 -29.58
N GLY A 815 31.06 18.53 -30.46
CA GLY A 815 31.23 17.10 -30.12
C GLY A 815 29.92 16.31 -30.04
N TYR A 816 28.75 16.96 -30.08
CA TYR A 816 27.43 16.30 -30.06
C TYR A 816 26.83 16.08 -31.45
N GLU A 817 27.49 16.51 -32.52
CA GLU A 817 26.92 16.53 -33.87
C GLU A 817 26.59 15.13 -34.40
N ALA A 818 27.45 14.14 -34.10
CA ALA A 818 27.21 12.75 -34.46
C ALA A 818 26.00 12.16 -33.71
N LEU A 819 25.83 12.52 -32.44
CA LEU A 819 24.72 12.05 -31.60
C LEU A 819 23.39 12.68 -32.05
N VAL A 820 23.39 13.98 -32.36
CA VAL A 820 22.26 14.69 -32.96
C VAL A 820 21.84 14.06 -34.29
N TYR A 821 22.80 13.76 -35.16
CA TYR A 821 22.53 13.05 -36.42
C TYR A 821 21.89 11.68 -36.18
N GLN A 822 22.43 10.90 -35.23
CA GLN A 822 21.90 9.59 -34.88
C GLN A 822 20.47 9.68 -34.35
N TYR A 823 20.15 10.65 -33.50
CA TYR A 823 18.81 10.83 -32.98
C TYR A 823 17.83 11.36 -34.03
N SER A 824 18.27 12.26 -34.92
CA SER A 824 17.47 12.71 -36.07
C SER A 824 17.15 11.55 -37.03
N LYS A 825 18.02 10.54 -37.13
CA LYS A 825 17.73 9.29 -37.84
C LYS A 825 16.80 8.38 -37.03
N ALA A 826 17.11 8.14 -35.75
CA ALA A 826 16.39 7.22 -34.89
C ALA A 826 14.91 7.60 -34.73
N ILE A 827 14.63 8.90 -34.56
CA ILE A 827 13.26 9.43 -34.43
C ILE A 827 12.39 9.18 -35.67
N ARG A 828 12.99 8.91 -36.85
CA ARG A 828 12.28 8.57 -38.09
C ARG A 828 12.15 7.07 -38.35
N THR A 829 12.93 6.27 -37.64
CA THR A 829 12.94 4.80 -37.77
C THR A 829 12.24 4.11 -36.60
N ALA A 830 11.71 4.86 -35.64
CA ALA A 830 10.93 4.28 -34.55
C ALA A 830 9.62 3.69 -35.11
N PRO A 831 9.08 2.62 -34.50
CA PRO A 831 7.87 1.95 -34.98
C PRO A 831 6.67 2.89 -35.16
N GLU A 832 6.57 3.91 -34.31
CA GLU A 832 5.49 4.89 -34.30
C GLU A 832 5.72 6.11 -35.23
N SER A 833 6.95 6.31 -35.74
CA SER A 833 7.30 7.42 -36.65
C SER A 833 6.42 7.54 -37.89
N PRO A 834 5.94 6.46 -38.55
CA PRO A 834 5.02 6.58 -39.69
C PRO A 834 3.73 7.33 -39.38
N GLY A 835 3.34 7.41 -38.10
CA GLY A 835 2.19 8.21 -37.64
C GLY A 835 2.49 9.69 -37.39
N CYS A 836 3.71 10.15 -37.67
CA CYS A 836 4.17 11.53 -37.51
C CYS A 836 4.39 12.17 -38.89
N TYR A 837 3.33 12.54 -39.58
CA TYR A 837 3.38 12.92 -40.99
C TYR A 837 4.32 14.09 -41.29
N ASN A 838 4.33 15.15 -40.46
CA ASN A 838 5.25 16.27 -40.73
C ASN A 838 6.71 15.92 -40.41
N LEU A 839 6.96 15.07 -39.41
CA LEU A 839 8.31 14.55 -39.14
C LEU A 839 8.83 13.74 -40.33
N MET A 840 7.99 12.87 -40.88
CA MET A 840 8.33 11.99 -42.00
C MET A 840 8.49 12.75 -43.33
N ALA A 841 7.91 13.95 -43.45
CA ALA A 841 8.09 14.82 -44.61
C ALA A 841 9.50 15.42 -44.71
N ALA A 842 10.19 15.60 -43.57
CA ALA A 842 11.56 16.10 -43.53
C ALA A 842 12.56 14.92 -43.47
N PRO A 843 13.61 14.89 -44.30
CA PRO A 843 14.67 13.89 -44.15
C PRO A 843 15.43 14.12 -42.83
N PRO A 844 16.13 13.10 -42.30
CA PRO A 844 17.01 13.30 -41.15
C PRO A 844 18.05 14.38 -41.47
N LEU A 845 18.56 15.03 -40.42
CA LEU A 845 19.65 15.98 -40.55
C LEU A 845 20.77 15.35 -41.40
N GLY A 846 21.37 16.16 -42.28
CA GLY A 846 22.54 15.73 -43.03
C GLY A 846 23.68 15.37 -42.07
N ILE A 847 24.57 14.48 -42.49
CA ILE A 847 25.85 14.32 -41.82
C ILE A 847 26.48 15.72 -41.77
N PRO A 848 26.87 16.25 -40.59
CA PRO A 848 27.43 17.58 -40.47
C PRO A 848 28.53 17.74 -41.52
N ALA A 849 28.47 18.81 -42.32
CA ALA A 849 29.57 19.13 -43.22
C ALA A 849 30.82 19.21 -42.34
N GLN A 850 31.77 18.30 -42.60
CA GLN A 850 33.09 18.30 -41.97
C GLN A 850 33.56 19.75 -41.84
N ARG A 851 34.06 20.16 -40.66
CA ARG A 851 35.04 21.24 -40.67
C ARG A 851 36.09 20.81 -41.69
N THR A 852 36.24 21.60 -42.73
CA THR A 852 37.03 21.24 -43.90
C THR A 852 38.49 21.20 -43.49
N LEU A 853 38.97 20.06 -42.98
CA LEU A 853 40.31 19.63 -43.35
C LEU A 853 40.25 19.35 -44.87
N PRO A 854 41.32 19.64 -45.62
CA PRO A 854 41.35 19.36 -47.05
C PRO A 854 40.92 17.91 -47.30
N ALA A 855 40.16 17.71 -48.39
CA ALA A 855 39.42 16.48 -48.70
C ALA A 855 40.10 15.22 -48.14
N LEU A 856 39.43 14.59 -47.18
CA LEU A 856 39.83 13.30 -46.63
C LEU A 856 39.81 12.27 -47.76
N ASP A 857 40.99 11.80 -48.17
CA ASP A 857 41.09 10.70 -49.13
C ASP A 857 41.05 9.39 -48.33
N GLY A 858 39.83 8.99 -47.96
CA GLY A 858 39.57 7.75 -47.23
C GLY A 858 39.46 6.59 -48.22
N THR A 859 40.47 5.72 -48.27
CA THR A 859 40.40 4.48 -49.05
C THR A 859 40.37 3.29 -48.11
N ILE A 860 39.31 2.48 -48.18
CA ILE A 860 39.30 1.16 -47.56
C ILE A 860 40.24 0.28 -48.39
N ARG A 861 41.45 0.04 -47.88
CA ARG A 861 42.47 -0.74 -48.61
C ARG A 861 42.29 -2.24 -48.44
N SER A 862 41.56 -2.68 -47.41
CA SER A 862 41.26 -4.09 -47.16
C SER A 862 40.09 -4.27 -46.17
N ASN A 863 39.57 -5.50 -46.01
CA ASN A 863 38.53 -5.86 -45.02
C ASN A 863 38.99 -5.74 -43.54
N SER A 864 40.21 -5.25 -43.27
CA SER A 864 40.82 -5.26 -41.93
C SER A 864 41.55 -3.96 -41.55
N SER A 865 41.54 -2.92 -42.40
CA SER A 865 42.07 -1.61 -42.01
C SER A 865 41.38 -0.43 -42.71
N LEU A 866 41.17 0.65 -41.95
CA LEU A 866 40.69 1.94 -42.42
C LEU A 866 41.88 2.90 -42.53
N HIS A 867 42.12 3.41 -43.74
CA HIS A 867 43.21 4.33 -44.03
C HIS A 867 42.67 5.75 -44.26
N LEU A 868 43.08 6.69 -43.42
CA LEU A 868 42.67 8.09 -43.45
C LEU A 868 43.87 8.96 -43.82
N SER A 869 43.74 9.79 -44.86
CA SER A 869 44.83 10.67 -45.31
C SER A 869 44.33 12.10 -45.51
N TRP A 870 45.14 13.05 -45.05
CA TRP A 870 45.00 14.50 -45.20
C TRP A 870 46.21 15.05 -45.97
N PRO A 871 46.12 15.09 -47.30
CA PRO A 871 47.20 15.59 -48.14
C PRO A 871 47.59 17.03 -47.77
N GLY A 872 48.88 17.27 -47.54
CA GLY A 872 49.43 18.59 -47.22
C GLY A 872 49.52 18.93 -45.73
N VAL A 873 49.04 18.06 -44.84
CA VAL A 873 49.20 18.21 -43.39
C VAL A 873 50.50 17.51 -42.94
N THR A 874 51.36 18.25 -42.24
CA THR A 874 52.61 17.72 -41.67
C THR A 874 52.69 18.12 -40.19
N ASN A 875 53.29 17.27 -39.36
CA ASN A 875 53.51 17.50 -37.92
C ASN A 875 52.25 17.72 -37.06
N VAL A 876 51.15 17.02 -37.37
CA VAL A 876 49.96 17.01 -36.50
C VAL A 876 49.91 15.68 -35.77
N GLN A 877 49.73 15.73 -34.45
CA GLN A 877 49.44 14.53 -33.67
C GLN A 877 47.94 14.33 -33.54
N TYR A 878 47.50 13.07 -33.60
CA TYR A 878 46.09 12.73 -33.49
C TYR A 878 45.88 11.70 -32.38
N ASN A 879 44.79 11.81 -31.62
CA ASN A 879 44.36 10.73 -30.74
C ASN A 879 43.24 9.96 -31.44
N ILE A 880 43.38 8.64 -31.53
CA ILE A 880 42.33 7.77 -32.04
C ILE A 880 41.57 7.25 -30.84
N MET A 881 40.32 7.66 -30.73
CA MET A 881 39.40 7.22 -29.71
C MET A 881 38.46 6.19 -30.31
N VAL A 882 38.25 5.08 -29.60
CA VAL A 882 37.39 3.97 -30.02
C VAL A 882 36.27 3.80 -29.01
N SER A 883 35.06 3.62 -29.52
CA SER A 883 33.90 3.21 -28.73
C SER A 883 33.18 2.07 -29.43
N THR A 884 32.81 1.03 -28.69
CA THR A 884 31.93 -0.04 -29.18
C THR A 884 30.45 0.28 -28.95
N ASN A 885 30.14 1.32 -28.17
CA ASN A 885 28.78 1.75 -27.88
C ASN A 885 28.74 3.26 -27.58
N LEU A 886 28.29 4.06 -28.55
CA LEU A 886 28.19 5.51 -28.40
C LEU A 886 27.19 5.96 -27.31
N GLN A 887 26.20 5.13 -26.94
CA GLN A 887 25.25 5.46 -25.87
C GLN A 887 25.92 5.54 -24.50
N SER A 888 27.03 4.80 -24.31
CA SER A 888 27.79 4.84 -23.06
C SER A 888 28.54 6.16 -22.85
N GLY A 889 28.83 6.89 -23.93
CA GLY A 889 29.74 8.05 -23.90
C GLY A 889 31.20 7.69 -23.58
N ALA A 890 31.51 6.42 -23.36
CA ALA A 890 32.86 5.95 -23.05
C ALA A 890 33.67 5.82 -24.33
N TRP A 891 34.83 6.47 -24.32
CA TRP A 891 35.83 6.41 -25.38
C TRP A 891 37.14 5.91 -24.78
N SER A 892 37.79 5.00 -25.48
CA SER A 892 39.09 4.43 -25.08
C SER A 892 40.14 4.71 -26.14
N ALA A 893 41.40 4.86 -25.75
CA ALA A 893 42.49 5.03 -26.70
C ALA A 893 42.61 3.77 -27.58
N GLY A 894 42.54 3.94 -28.89
CA GLY A 894 42.69 2.87 -29.87
C GLY A 894 44.16 2.57 -30.20
N PRO A 895 44.45 1.46 -30.90
CA PRO A 895 45.78 1.17 -31.41
C PRO A 895 46.21 2.25 -32.43
N THR A 896 47.34 2.90 -32.16
CA THR A 896 47.86 4.02 -32.96
C THR A 896 49.02 3.61 -33.86
N SER A 897 48.94 3.93 -35.15
CA SER A 897 50.12 4.30 -35.94
C SER A 897 49.88 5.69 -36.53
N ILE A 898 50.67 6.67 -36.10
CA ILE A 898 50.56 8.07 -36.53
C ILE A 898 51.89 8.45 -37.15
N THR A 899 51.89 8.84 -38.42
CA THR A 899 53.06 9.46 -39.05
C THR A 899 52.60 10.43 -40.15
N GLY A 900 52.74 11.72 -39.91
CA GLY A 900 52.33 12.76 -40.86
C GLY A 900 50.80 12.87 -41.01
N GLY A 901 50.33 13.45 -42.12
CA GLY A 901 48.90 13.58 -42.44
C GLY A 901 48.20 12.27 -42.78
N THR A 902 48.60 11.13 -42.22
CA THR A 902 48.00 9.82 -42.53
C THR A 902 47.86 8.98 -41.26
N ILE A 903 46.72 8.31 -41.12
CA ILE A 903 46.35 7.44 -40.00
C ILE A 903 45.88 6.11 -40.57
N GLU A 904 46.37 5.01 -39.99
CA GLU A 904 45.88 3.66 -40.26
C GLU A 904 45.23 3.10 -38.99
N ILE A 905 43.98 2.67 -39.11
CA ILE A 905 43.17 2.12 -38.03
C ILE A 905 42.93 0.64 -38.35
N ALA A 906 43.40 -0.24 -37.47
CA ALA A 906 43.14 -1.67 -37.57
C ALA A 906 41.65 -1.94 -37.24
N ALA A 907 40.91 -2.53 -38.17
CA ALA A 907 39.47 -2.77 -38.05
C ALA A 907 39.21 -4.14 -37.41
N ASP A 908 39.68 -4.30 -36.18
CA ASP A 908 39.76 -5.60 -35.49
C ASP A 908 38.43 -6.03 -34.88
N ASN A 909 37.47 -5.10 -34.80
CA ASN A 909 36.17 -5.27 -34.15
C ASN A 909 35.02 -5.16 -35.15
N ALA A 910 34.06 -6.10 -35.09
CA ALA A 910 32.97 -6.25 -36.07
C ALA A 910 32.04 -5.02 -36.17
N GLN A 911 31.96 -4.17 -35.13
CA GLN A 911 31.30 -2.85 -35.13
C GLN A 911 31.96 -1.95 -34.08
N ALA A 912 32.63 -0.89 -34.50
CA ALA A 912 33.23 0.11 -33.61
C ALA A 912 33.14 1.50 -34.24
N PHE A 913 33.05 2.52 -33.38
CA PHE A 913 33.06 3.93 -33.73
C PHE A 913 34.43 4.50 -33.41
N TYR A 914 34.97 5.28 -34.35
CA TYR A 914 36.26 5.93 -34.22
C TYR A 914 36.06 7.44 -34.22
N ARG A 915 36.69 8.11 -33.25
CA ARG A 915 36.83 9.56 -33.20
C ARG A 915 38.31 9.89 -33.32
N VAL A 916 38.65 10.79 -34.21
CA VAL A 916 40.02 11.29 -34.35
C VAL A 916 40.05 12.69 -33.76
N GLU A 917 40.81 12.87 -32.69
CA GLU A 917 41.04 14.15 -32.03
C GLU A 917 42.41 14.67 -32.47
N VAL A 918 42.57 15.99 -32.60
CA VAL A 918 43.89 16.60 -32.82
C VAL A 918 44.53 16.83 -31.46
N ALA A 919 45.69 16.23 -31.22
CA ALA A 919 46.41 16.31 -29.95
C ALA A 919 47.27 17.59 -29.88
N GLU A 920 47.99 17.93 -30.96
CA GLU A 920 48.79 19.15 -31.15
C GLU A 920 48.94 19.49 -32.64
#